data_AF-A0A7S4HIA5-F1
#
_entry.id   AF-A0A7S4HIA5-F1
#
_cell.length_a   1.000
_cell.length_b   1.000
_cell.length_c   1.000
_cell.angle_alpha   90.00
_cell.angle_beta   90.00
_cell.angle_gamma   90.00
#
_symmetry.space_group_name_H-M   'P 1'
#
loop_
_entity.id
_entity.type
_entity.pdbx_description
1 polymer ?
#
loop_
_entity_poly.entity_id
_entity_poly.type
_entity_poly.pdbx_seq_one_letter_code
_entity_poly.pdbx_strand_id
1 'polypeptide(L)'
;KFKSKSKSKSSKVPQKQKEEEVVKARPDPEEEQSEEEDEFASQDVSRRLLNRTNMKKKGCYSCGIQIPANALRCFSCHVDQPIDPLNVTEPLTVVKDIKNYKIYRITIQDEDNEIPPFMSYVIKLKEKTIINNLSSYVKMSHSQKKTKFSRKQRATARVRDFVIALPQLRAIYDNFPQIVKDFIDEEIEPLREEMVQSIKQCLKKRKVPVDGLWYLFEPGTAVYGSDSNGNKIGSLVKTSSYRAGFCGDSFTINGSVIKTDGEVFYYDNHSFTINGFSGLKRLDDLAVKALDKKTLKELDERGQKFSALGLGNHYMQYRGTVYRSIGMYTTKTRMTGRVMIDTKTYNRRHLSDATYRNANNVNQYSESSVKELSEDERWMSYPTLPGFSFSLKNWGEFAVRDIGPIEFDTEAFKRLVLPAKKKTLIHALVEDYRRNVELVNQIENQAFLEADPSYKKEEKAEDEEIDLSPVDAHGNSRLFTDIITGKGGGCIFLLHGSPGVGKTLTAEAVCEHLSIPLYMITVGELGTTPEALERNLQEILELSAIWGCGILLDEADIFLEKRSKKDILRNAMVGIFLRLLEYHNGVLFLTTNRLSCIDEAFSSRISVALHYNNLDENARRQIWGTFLNATVTNEEAFAKLDIEKLASYEMNGRQIRSCVRLSIARARIDNSPLTMEHLLDTIHLSVDFKTQFSDEKTARKVRKQERLQHNVKVKLPEPLVTAGYED
;
A
#
# COMPACT_ATOMS: atom_id res chain seq x y z
N LYS A 1 -76.88 2.64 33.54
CA LYS A 1 -77.67 3.35 32.50
C LYS A 1 -76.72 3.76 31.37
N PHE A 2 -77.03 3.37 30.13
CA PHE A 2 -76.44 3.75 28.82
C PHE A 2 -74.93 3.47 28.60
N LYS A 3 -74.55 2.39 27.90
CA LYS A 3 -74.58 2.11 26.43
C LYS A 3 -73.39 2.69 25.66
N SER A 4 -72.37 1.86 25.51
CA SER A 4 -71.35 1.84 24.46
C SER A 4 -71.86 1.08 23.22
N LYS A 5 -71.69 1.62 22.00
CA LYS A 5 -71.79 1.03 20.63
C LYS A 5 -71.62 2.20 19.64
N SER A 6 -71.05 2.12 18.43
CA SER A 6 -70.92 1.06 17.41
C SER A 6 -69.92 1.56 16.34
N LYS A 7 -68.89 0.78 15.95
CA LYS A 7 -68.81 -0.17 14.81
C LYS A 7 -68.91 0.43 13.40
N SER A 8 -67.90 0.16 12.58
CA SER A 8 -68.05 -0.19 11.16
C SER A 8 -67.26 -1.48 10.86
N LYS A 9 -67.88 -2.42 10.14
CA LYS A 9 -67.38 -3.76 9.77
C LYS A 9 -67.82 -4.04 8.33
N SER A 10 -67.01 -4.84 7.64
CA SER A 10 -67.33 -5.82 6.57
C SER A 10 -67.80 -5.29 5.19
N SER A 11 -67.49 -5.86 4.02
CA SER A 11 -66.84 -7.13 3.64
C SER A 11 -66.74 -7.31 2.11
N LYS A 12 -65.71 -8.08 1.66
CA LYS A 12 -65.68 -9.17 0.64
C LYS A 12 -65.76 -8.93 -0.90
N VAL A 13 -64.67 -9.40 -1.59
CA VAL A 13 -64.58 -10.37 -2.76
C VAL A 13 -64.89 -9.81 -4.19
N PRO A 14 -64.42 -10.37 -5.37
CA PRO A 14 -63.62 -11.58 -5.76
C PRO A 14 -62.45 -11.42 -6.81
N GLN A 15 -61.86 -12.59 -7.17
CA GLN A 15 -60.84 -12.98 -8.18
C GLN A 15 -61.24 -12.94 -9.69
N LYS A 16 -60.21 -13.20 -10.56
CA LYS A 16 -60.14 -13.66 -11.99
C LYS A 16 -59.85 -12.54 -13.02
N GLN A 17 -59.11 -12.64 -14.13
CA GLN A 17 -58.56 -13.70 -15.06
C GLN A 17 -57.37 -13.06 -15.85
N LYS A 18 -56.24 -13.76 -16.11
CA LYS A 18 -55.74 -14.32 -17.39
C LYS A 18 -56.15 -13.63 -18.72
N GLU A 19 -55.15 -13.23 -19.52
CA GLU A 19 -55.12 -13.36 -21.00
C GLU A 19 -53.67 -13.33 -21.55
N GLU A 20 -53.46 -14.14 -22.60
CA GLU A 20 -52.25 -14.46 -23.40
C GLU A 20 -52.05 -13.39 -24.52
N GLU A 21 -50.95 -13.22 -25.26
CA GLU A 21 -50.40 -14.11 -26.30
C GLU A 21 -49.10 -13.54 -26.95
N VAL A 22 -48.16 -14.47 -27.23
CA VAL A 22 -47.43 -14.72 -28.52
C VAL A 22 -46.50 -13.66 -29.13
N VAL A 23 -45.22 -14.03 -29.38
CA VAL A 23 -44.59 -14.18 -30.73
C VAL A 23 -43.28 -15.00 -30.67
N LYS A 24 -43.37 -16.22 -31.24
CA LYS A 24 -42.48 -17.02 -32.13
C LYS A 24 -41.00 -17.31 -31.82
N ALA A 25 -40.64 -18.56 -32.13
CA ALA A 25 -39.32 -19.18 -32.08
C ALA A 25 -38.83 -19.66 -33.47
N ARG A 26 -37.49 -19.82 -33.55
CA ARG A 26 -36.61 -20.62 -34.47
C ARG A 26 -35.99 -19.93 -35.71
N PRO A 27 -34.83 -20.40 -36.24
CA PRO A 27 -33.90 -21.46 -35.76
C PRO A 27 -32.40 -21.04 -35.65
N ASP A 28 -31.58 -21.91 -35.05
CA ASP A 28 -30.11 -21.83 -34.94
C ASP A 28 -29.37 -21.77 -36.29
N PRO A 29 -28.11 -21.28 -36.27
CA PRO A 29 -27.02 -22.08 -36.85
C PRO A 29 -25.74 -22.15 -35.98
N GLU A 30 -25.25 -23.39 -35.85
CA GLU A 30 -23.86 -23.89 -36.02
C GLU A 30 -22.65 -23.14 -35.41
N GLU A 31 -22.04 -23.84 -34.45
CA GLU A 31 -20.60 -24.04 -34.14
C GLU A 31 -19.54 -22.96 -34.49
N GLU A 32 -18.86 -22.44 -33.45
CA GLU A 32 -17.40 -22.58 -33.24
C GLU A 32 -16.94 -21.92 -31.89
N GLN A 33 -16.41 -22.75 -30.96
CA GLN A 33 -15.31 -22.52 -29.97
C GLN A 33 -15.36 -21.28 -29.02
N SER A 34 -15.01 -21.27 -27.74
CA SER A 34 -14.40 -22.19 -26.76
C SER A 34 -14.41 -21.50 -25.37
N GLU A 35 -14.62 -22.27 -24.30
CA GLU A 35 -14.10 -22.08 -22.92
C GLU A 35 -14.09 -20.65 -22.30
N GLU A 36 -15.18 -20.20 -21.67
CA GLU A 36 -15.09 -19.20 -20.56
C GLU A 36 -16.33 -19.01 -19.66
N GLU A 37 -17.45 -19.74 -19.85
CA GLU A 37 -18.72 -19.41 -19.16
C GLU A 37 -19.09 -20.23 -17.90
N ASP A 38 -18.30 -21.22 -17.49
CA ASP A 38 -18.66 -22.06 -16.32
C ASP A 38 -18.34 -21.41 -14.94
N GLU A 39 -17.67 -20.26 -14.88
CA GLU A 39 -17.30 -19.62 -13.60
C GLU A 39 -18.34 -18.61 -13.08
N PHE A 40 -19.24 -18.11 -13.95
CA PHE A 40 -20.23 -17.08 -13.60
C PHE A 40 -21.56 -17.65 -13.07
N ALA A 41 -21.96 -18.85 -13.50
CA ALA A 41 -23.22 -19.48 -13.07
C ALA A 41 -23.19 -19.93 -11.59
N SER A 42 -22.02 -20.28 -11.04
CA SER A 42 -21.83 -20.63 -9.63
C SER A 42 -21.92 -19.43 -8.66
N GLN A 43 -21.75 -18.20 -9.16
CA GLN A 43 -21.68 -16.99 -8.33
C GLN A 43 -23.07 -16.42 -8.00
N ASP A 44 -24.07 -16.57 -8.87
CA ASP A 44 -25.40 -15.96 -8.67
C ASP A 44 -26.28 -16.75 -7.67
N VAL A 45 -26.03 -18.06 -7.54
CA VAL A 45 -26.66 -18.91 -6.50
C VAL A 45 -26.15 -18.56 -5.10
N SER A 46 -24.87 -18.16 -4.99
CA SER A 46 -24.24 -17.78 -3.72
C SER A 46 -24.79 -16.46 -3.15
N ARG A 47 -25.11 -15.49 -4.00
CA ARG A 47 -25.73 -14.21 -3.58
C ARG A 47 -27.16 -14.37 -3.07
N ARG A 48 -27.97 -15.27 -3.63
CA ARG A 48 -29.36 -15.47 -3.20
C ARG A 48 -29.50 -16.21 -1.85
N LEU A 49 -28.51 -17.02 -1.47
CA LEU A 49 -28.52 -17.76 -0.19
C LEU A 49 -27.96 -16.96 1.01
N LEU A 50 -27.05 -16.01 0.77
CA LEU A 50 -26.41 -15.20 1.82
C LEU A 50 -27.34 -14.14 2.45
N ASN A 51 -28.42 -13.75 1.78
CA ASN A 51 -29.34 -12.70 2.22
C ASN A 51 -30.46 -13.14 3.18
N ARG A 52 -30.48 -14.40 3.65
CA ARG A 52 -31.39 -14.83 4.72
C ARG A 52 -30.84 -14.44 6.09
N THR A 53 -31.26 -13.28 6.57
CA THR A 53 -31.05 -12.74 7.92
C THR A 53 -31.70 -13.65 8.98
N ASN A 54 -30.95 -14.64 9.49
CA ASN A 54 -31.08 -15.31 10.81
C ASN A 54 -30.43 -16.72 10.88
N MET A 55 -29.61 -17.13 9.91
CA MET A 55 -28.89 -18.42 10.01
C MET A 55 -27.52 -18.27 10.68
N LYS A 56 -27.21 -19.15 11.65
CA LYS A 56 -25.84 -19.32 12.19
C LYS A 56 -24.89 -19.65 11.04
N LYS A 57 -23.73 -19.00 10.96
CA LYS A 57 -22.69 -19.21 9.92
C LYS A 57 -21.47 -19.94 10.51
N LYS A 58 -20.77 -20.74 9.70
CA LYS A 58 -19.51 -21.44 10.03
C LYS A 58 -18.52 -21.24 8.87
N GLY A 59 -17.22 -21.06 9.12
CA GLY A 59 -16.21 -20.90 8.04
C GLY A 59 -15.69 -22.23 7.48
N CYS A 60 -15.54 -22.37 6.15
CA CYS A 60 -14.72 -23.46 5.51
C CYS A 60 -13.24 -23.22 5.85
N TYR A 61 -12.51 -24.25 6.30
CA TYR A 61 -11.08 -24.18 6.58
C TYR A 61 -10.24 -24.07 5.31
N SER A 62 -10.72 -24.60 4.18
CA SER A 62 -9.97 -24.68 2.93
C SER A 62 -9.97 -23.33 2.19
N CYS A 63 -11.09 -22.60 2.18
CA CYS A 63 -11.18 -21.30 1.52
C CYS A 63 -11.51 -20.10 2.43
N GLY A 64 -11.69 -20.31 3.75
CA GLY A 64 -11.97 -19.22 4.70
C GLY A 64 -13.37 -18.61 4.63
N ILE A 65 -14.24 -19.04 3.71
CA ILE A 65 -15.56 -18.44 3.46
C ILE A 65 -16.57 -18.86 4.53
N GLN A 66 -17.41 -17.92 4.98
CA GLN A 66 -18.56 -18.19 5.84
C GLN A 66 -19.71 -18.86 5.08
N ILE A 67 -20.10 -20.03 5.56
CA ILE A 67 -21.15 -20.88 4.99
C ILE A 67 -22.30 -20.99 5.99
N PRO A 68 -23.56 -21.16 5.55
CA PRO A 68 -24.66 -21.53 6.45
C PRO A 68 -24.32 -22.78 7.29
N ALA A 69 -24.62 -22.77 8.59
CA ALA A 69 -24.28 -23.88 9.50
C ALA A 69 -24.85 -25.25 9.10
N ASN A 70 -25.88 -25.27 8.24
CA ASN A 70 -26.57 -26.47 7.75
C ASN A 70 -26.08 -26.96 6.38
N ALA A 71 -25.14 -26.25 5.73
CA ALA A 71 -24.62 -26.70 4.43
C ALA A 71 -23.79 -27.97 4.61
N LEU A 72 -24.01 -29.01 3.80
CA LEU A 72 -23.29 -30.28 3.88
C LEU A 72 -21.93 -30.25 3.16
N ARG A 73 -21.72 -29.25 2.30
CA ARG A 73 -20.51 -29.06 1.48
C ARG A 73 -20.24 -27.58 1.33
N CYS A 74 -18.97 -27.18 1.32
CA CYS A 74 -18.64 -25.81 0.98
C CYS A 74 -18.87 -25.56 -0.51
N PHE A 75 -19.59 -24.50 -0.83
CA PHE A 75 -19.89 -24.14 -2.21
C PHE A 75 -18.68 -23.58 -2.99
N SER A 76 -17.61 -23.17 -2.31
CA SER A 76 -16.40 -22.63 -2.93
C SER A 76 -15.26 -23.66 -2.96
N CYS A 77 -14.95 -24.27 -1.82
CA CYS A 77 -13.85 -25.22 -1.69
C CYS A 77 -14.27 -26.68 -2.02
N HIS A 78 -15.58 -26.94 -2.23
CA HIS A 78 -16.17 -28.27 -2.45
C HIS A 78 -15.84 -29.33 -1.37
N VAL A 79 -15.32 -28.91 -0.22
CA VAL A 79 -15.03 -29.76 0.94
C VAL A 79 -16.32 -30.07 1.70
N ASP A 80 -16.57 -31.34 1.97
CA ASP A 80 -17.73 -31.81 2.73
C ASP A 80 -17.63 -31.48 4.23
N GLN A 81 -18.78 -31.32 4.90
CA GLN A 81 -18.81 -31.28 6.36
C GLN A 81 -18.34 -32.63 6.92
N PRO A 82 -17.45 -32.65 7.92
CA PRO A 82 -17.26 -33.83 8.73
C PRO A 82 -18.60 -34.14 9.42
N ILE A 83 -19.03 -35.39 9.27
CA ILE A 83 -20.15 -35.96 10.00
C ILE A 83 -19.73 -35.98 11.48
N ASP A 84 -20.27 -35.08 12.30
CA ASP A 84 -20.05 -34.93 13.75
C ASP A 84 -18.62 -34.51 14.19
N PRO A 85 -18.42 -33.39 14.92
CA PRO A 85 -17.11 -32.97 15.47
C PRO A 85 -16.48 -33.97 16.47
N LEU A 86 -17.13 -35.12 16.71
CA LEU A 86 -16.66 -36.24 17.53
C LEU A 86 -16.43 -37.52 16.74
N ASN A 87 -16.57 -37.52 15.42
CA ASN A 87 -16.26 -38.69 14.60
C ASN A 87 -14.75 -38.74 14.39
N VAL A 88 -14.08 -39.13 15.46
CA VAL A 88 -12.72 -39.62 15.40
C VAL A 88 -12.77 -40.81 14.45
N THR A 89 -12.12 -40.69 13.30
CA THR A 89 -11.89 -41.83 12.39
C THR A 89 -11.02 -42.91 13.06
N GLU A 90 -10.41 -42.58 14.20
CA GLU A 90 -9.49 -43.39 14.98
C GLU A 90 -10.23 -44.16 16.11
N PRO A 91 -9.77 -45.36 16.47
CA PRO A 91 -10.45 -46.22 17.44
C PRO A 91 -10.50 -45.59 18.83
N LEU A 92 -11.71 -45.38 19.35
CA LEU A 92 -11.96 -44.89 20.71
C LEU A 92 -11.88 -46.04 21.72
N THR A 93 -10.91 -45.99 22.64
CA THR A 93 -10.80 -46.96 23.75
C THR A 93 -11.33 -46.34 25.04
N VAL A 94 -12.18 -47.07 25.78
CA VAL A 94 -12.67 -46.60 27.08
C VAL A 94 -11.58 -46.83 28.12
N VAL A 95 -11.09 -45.75 28.72
CA VAL A 95 -10.06 -45.82 29.78
C VAL A 95 -10.70 -45.83 31.17
N LYS A 96 -11.75 -45.03 31.36
CA LYS A 96 -12.42 -44.88 32.66
C LYS A 96 -13.91 -44.67 32.47
N ASP A 97 -14.73 -45.38 33.24
CA ASP A 97 -16.19 -45.19 33.29
C ASP A 97 -16.64 -45.01 34.73
N ILE A 98 -16.74 -43.75 35.15
CA ILE A 98 -17.21 -43.38 36.49
C ILE A 98 -18.66 -42.93 36.39
N LYS A 99 -19.36 -42.97 37.54
CA LYS A 99 -20.74 -42.48 37.67
C LYS A 99 -20.93 -41.09 37.04
N ASN A 100 -19.94 -40.21 37.21
CA ASN A 100 -20.03 -38.78 36.86
C ASN A 100 -19.52 -38.45 35.45
N TYR A 101 -18.61 -39.25 34.87
CA TYR A 101 -18.04 -39.02 33.54
C TYR A 101 -17.43 -40.30 32.93
N LYS A 102 -17.21 -40.30 31.61
CA LYS A 102 -16.47 -41.34 30.87
C LYS A 102 -15.27 -40.71 30.17
N ILE A 103 -14.12 -41.35 30.25
CA ILE A 103 -12.89 -40.93 29.55
C ILE A 103 -12.61 -41.92 28.44
N TYR A 104 -12.47 -41.39 27.23
CA TYR A 104 -12.08 -42.13 26.03
C TYR A 104 -10.68 -41.70 25.64
N ARG A 105 -9.82 -42.67 25.31
CA ARG A 105 -8.51 -42.44 24.72
C ARG A 105 -8.59 -42.58 23.21
N ILE A 106 -7.86 -41.70 22.56
CA ILE A 106 -7.69 -41.58 21.12
C ILE A 106 -6.21 -41.77 20.84
N THR A 107 -5.91 -42.69 19.93
CA THR A 107 -4.54 -43.07 19.59
C THR A 107 -4.26 -42.55 18.19
N ILE A 108 -3.50 -41.46 18.09
CA ILE A 108 -3.11 -40.86 16.81
C ILE A 108 -1.80 -41.52 16.37
N GLN A 109 -1.84 -42.28 15.28
CA GLN A 109 -0.65 -42.91 14.72
C GLN A 109 0.11 -41.97 13.78
N ASP A 110 1.42 -42.19 13.69
CA ASP A 110 2.25 -41.61 12.64
C ASP A 110 2.07 -42.44 11.36
N GLU A 111 1.90 -41.79 10.20
CA GLU A 111 1.75 -42.51 8.92
C GLU A 111 2.97 -43.39 8.61
N ASP A 112 4.15 -42.94 9.03
CA ASP A 112 5.42 -43.64 8.85
C ASP A 112 5.72 -44.67 9.97
N ASN A 113 4.87 -44.77 11.01
CA ASN A 113 5.10 -45.57 12.23
C ASN A 113 6.46 -45.35 12.94
N GLU A 114 7.14 -44.23 12.69
CA GLU A 114 8.45 -43.93 13.29
C GLU A 114 8.37 -43.39 14.72
N ILE A 115 7.18 -42.93 15.14
CA ILE A 115 6.92 -42.28 16.43
C ILE A 115 5.88 -43.09 17.20
N PRO A 116 6.08 -43.33 18.52
CA PRO A 116 5.03 -43.89 19.36
C PRO A 116 3.72 -43.11 19.20
N PRO A 117 2.57 -43.80 19.19
CA PRO A 117 1.31 -43.13 18.94
C PRO A 117 1.03 -42.09 20.00
N PHE A 118 0.52 -40.94 19.55
CA PHE A 118 0.15 -39.86 20.44
C PHE A 118 -1.18 -40.17 21.14
N MET A 119 -1.19 -40.05 22.46
CA MET A 119 -2.37 -40.27 23.28
C MET A 119 -3.14 -38.96 23.46
N SER A 120 -4.34 -38.89 22.89
CA SER A 120 -5.33 -37.85 23.15
C SER A 120 -6.54 -38.40 23.91
N TYR A 121 -7.36 -37.51 24.46
CA TYR A 121 -8.46 -37.87 25.34
C TYR A 121 -9.72 -37.05 25.09
N VAL A 122 -10.87 -37.71 25.18
CA VAL A 122 -12.21 -37.11 25.15
C VAL A 122 -12.97 -37.51 26.41
N ILE A 123 -13.55 -36.52 27.09
CA ILE A 123 -14.35 -36.73 28.29
C ILE A 123 -15.83 -36.50 27.97
N LYS A 124 -16.66 -37.50 28.26
CA LYS A 124 -18.13 -37.39 28.27
C LYS A 124 -18.60 -37.19 29.70
N LEU A 125 -18.94 -35.96 30.05
CA LEU A 125 -19.48 -35.59 31.36
C LEU A 125 -20.97 -35.92 31.45
N LYS A 126 -21.35 -36.53 32.57
CA LYS A 126 -22.73 -36.88 32.93
C LYS A 126 -23.25 -36.00 34.08
N GLU A 127 -22.35 -35.44 34.89
CA GLU A 127 -22.66 -34.69 36.10
C GLU A 127 -22.93 -33.20 35.84
N LYS A 128 -24.10 -32.70 36.27
CA LYS A 128 -24.53 -31.32 35.95
C LYS A 128 -23.70 -30.26 36.64
N THR A 129 -23.24 -30.53 37.86
CA THR A 129 -22.42 -29.58 38.63
C THR A 129 -21.11 -29.30 37.92
N ILE A 130 -20.44 -30.34 37.41
CA ILE A 130 -19.20 -30.19 36.63
C ILE A 130 -19.47 -29.44 35.32
N ILE A 131 -20.53 -29.81 34.61
CA ILE A 131 -20.88 -29.18 33.32
C ILE A 131 -21.15 -27.68 33.50
N ASN A 132 -21.97 -27.29 34.48
CA ASN A 132 -22.36 -25.91 34.67
C ASN A 132 -21.18 -25.02 35.11
N ASN A 133 -20.30 -25.53 35.99
CA ASN A 133 -19.13 -24.76 36.46
C ASN A 133 -18.04 -24.60 35.39
N LEU A 134 -17.89 -25.58 34.48
CA LEU A 134 -16.81 -25.56 33.49
C LEU A 134 -17.25 -25.06 32.10
N SER A 135 -18.55 -25.06 31.80
CA SER A 135 -19.08 -24.72 30.46
C SER A 135 -18.77 -23.30 29.97
N SER A 136 -18.50 -22.36 30.88
CA SER A 136 -18.09 -20.99 30.52
C SER A 136 -16.62 -20.87 30.14
N TYR A 137 -15.79 -21.84 30.53
CA TYR A 137 -14.33 -21.82 30.34
C TYR A 137 -13.86 -22.84 29.32
N VAL A 138 -14.53 -24.00 29.26
CA VAL A 138 -14.17 -25.12 28.42
C VAL A 138 -15.22 -25.31 27.35
N LYS A 139 -14.77 -25.40 26.10
CA LYS A 139 -15.66 -25.64 24.97
C LYS A 139 -16.24 -27.06 25.05
N MET A 140 -17.56 -27.17 25.06
CA MET A 140 -18.26 -28.46 25.15
C MET A 140 -19.33 -28.62 24.07
N SER A 141 -19.46 -29.83 23.52
CA SER A 141 -20.62 -30.23 22.73
C SER A 141 -21.71 -30.77 23.66
N HIS A 142 -22.88 -30.13 23.66
CA HIS A 142 -24.02 -30.54 24.47
C HIS A 142 -24.97 -31.44 23.69
N SER A 143 -25.30 -32.59 24.28
CA SER A 143 -26.35 -33.49 23.80
C SER A 143 -27.50 -33.52 24.79
N GLN A 144 -28.72 -33.32 24.30
CA GLN A 144 -29.94 -33.44 25.09
C GLN A 144 -30.67 -34.74 24.71
N LYS A 145 -30.74 -35.71 25.64
CA LYS A 145 -31.67 -36.84 25.51
C LYS A 145 -32.92 -36.56 26.36
N LYS A 146 -34.07 -36.38 25.71
CA LYS A 146 -35.37 -36.37 26.38
C LYS A 146 -35.71 -37.81 26.80
N THR A 147 -35.93 -38.02 28.10
CA THR A 147 -36.56 -39.25 28.62
C THR A 147 -37.83 -38.86 29.38
N LYS A 148 -38.81 -39.78 29.48
CA LYS A 148 -40.14 -39.53 30.07
C LYS A 148 -40.13 -38.93 31.49
N PHE A 149 -39.02 -39.02 32.24
CA PHE A 149 -38.95 -38.62 33.65
C PHE A 149 -37.75 -37.71 34.05
N SER A 150 -36.79 -37.38 33.16
CA SER A 150 -35.80 -36.33 33.47
C SER A 150 -35.07 -35.77 32.24
N ARG A 151 -34.58 -34.52 32.36
CA ARG A 151 -33.60 -33.91 31.46
C ARG A 151 -32.19 -34.26 31.94
N LYS A 152 -31.54 -35.24 31.30
CA LYS A 152 -30.10 -35.54 31.49
C LYS A 152 -29.28 -34.70 30.51
N GLN A 153 -28.51 -33.76 31.04
CA GLN A 153 -27.55 -32.96 30.27
C GLN A 153 -26.28 -33.79 30.14
N ARG A 154 -25.82 -33.99 28.90
CA ARG A 154 -24.53 -34.62 28.63
C ARG A 154 -23.67 -33.63 27.87
N ALA A 155 -22.43 -33.48 28.29
CA ALA A 155 -21.46 -32.64 27.62
C ALA A 155 -20.26 -33.49 27.21
N THR A 156 -19.72 -33.25 26.04
CA THR A 156 -18.50 -33.89 25.57
C THR A 156 -17.47 -32.81 25.28
N ALA A 157 -16.25 -32.97 25.79
CA ALA A 157 -15.15 -32.04 25.58
C ALA A 157 -13.84 -32.81 25.42
N ARG A 158 -12.88 -32.23 24.69
CA ARG A 158 -11.53 -32.79 24.55
C ARG A 158 -10.70 -32.36 25.76
N VAL A 159 -9.78 -33.21 26.21
CA VAL A 159 -8.91 -32.87 27.35
C VAL A 159 -8.05 -31.65 27.07
N ARG A 160 -7.58 -31.47 25.82
CA ARG A 160 -6.85 -30.26 25.39
C ARG A 160 -7.56 -28.95 25.73
N ASP A 161 -8.90 -28.92 25.67
CA ASP A 161 -9.70 -27.72 25.94
C ASP A 161 -9.73 -27.41 27.44
N PHE A 162 -9.71 -28.45 28.30
CA PHE A 162 -9.53 -28.27 29.74
C PHE A 162 -8.13 -27.78 30.07
N VAL A 163 -7.10 -28.36 29.42
CA VAL A 163 -5.70 -28.03 29.68
C VAL A 163 -5.38 -26.56 29.37
N ILE A 164 -5.85 -26.03 28.23
CA ILE A 164 -5.69 -24.60 27.91
C ILE A 164 -6.39 -23.71 28.96
N ALA A 165 -7.53 -24.14 29.49
CA ALA A 165 -8.30 -23.39 30.48
C ALA A 165 -7.74 -23.49 31.90
N LEU A 166 -6.82 -24.43 32.19
CA LEU A 166 -6.32 -24.67 33.55
C LEU A 166 -5.81 -23.41 34.27
N PRO A 167 -5.02 -22.51 33.66
CA PRO A 167 -4.57 -21.30 34.35
C PRO A 167 -5.75 -20.42 34.82
N GLN A 168 -6.79 -20.29 34.00
CA GLN A 168 -8.00 -19.54 34.35
C GLN A 168 -8.81 -20.26 35.43
N LEU A 169 -8.94 -21.59 35.33
CA LEU A 169 -9.63 -22.40 36.32
C LEU A 169 -8.91 -22.37 37.68
N ARG A 170 -7.57 -22.35 37.68
CA ARG A 170 -6.74 -22.25 38.90
C ARG A 170 -6.93 -20.90 39.60
N ALA A 171 -7.08 -19.81 38.85
CA ALA A 171 -7.29 -18.47 39.42
C ALA A 171 -8.60 -18.34 40.23
N ILE A 172 -9.61 -19.16 39.92
CA ILE A 172 -10.91 -19.19 40.60
C ILE A 172 -11.15 -20.50 41.34
N TYR A 173 -10.09 -21.29 41.55
CA TYR A 173 -10.16 -22.67 42.01
C TYR A 173 -10.89 -22.80 43.35
N ASP A 174 -10.65 -21.86 44.28
CA ASP A 174 -11.25 -21.88 45.61
C ASP A 174 -12.78 -21.79 45.59
N ASN A 175 -13.35 -21.14 44.57
CA ASN A 175 -14.79 -20.95 44.40
C ASN A 175 -15.51 -22.20 43.86
N PHE A 176 -14.78 -23.24 43.45
CA PHE A 176 -15.39 -24.44 42.90
C PHE A 176 -15.86 -25.42 43.98
N PRO A 177 -17.00 -26.12 43.74
CA PRO A 177 -17.41 -27.25 44.58
C PRO A 177 -16.35 -28.36 44.61
N GLN A 178 -16.25 -29.11 45.71
CA GLN A 178 -15.24 -30.17 45.89
C GLN A 178 -15.22 -31.17 44.73
N ILE A 179 -16.40 -31.58 44.23
CA ILE A 179 -16.52 -32.49 43.08
C ILE A 179 -15.85 -31.98 41.80
N VAL A 180 -15.74 -30.66 41.61
CA VAL A 180 -15.05 -30.04 40.47
C VAL A 180 -13.55 -29.95 40.73
N LYS A 181 -13.16 -29.66 41.97
CA LYS A 181 -11.75 -29.69 42.43
C LYS A 181 -11.14 -31.08 42.23
N ASP A 182 -11.81 -32.11 42.76
CA ASP A 182 -11.41 -33.52 42.60
C ASP A 182 -11.30 -33.90 41.10
N PHE A 183 -12.25 -33.43 40.28
CA PHE A 183 -12.19 -33.68 38.83
C PHE A 183 -10.98 -33.02 38.15
N ILE A 184 -10.60 -31.82 38.56
CA ILE A 184 -9.44 -31.12 37.99
C ILE A 184 -8.14 -31.82 38.43
N ASP A 185 -7.98 -32.09 39.72
CA ASP A 185 -6.71 -32.60 40.26
C ASP A 185 -6.50 -34.10 40.05
N GLU A 186 -7.54 -34.92 40.18
CA GLU A 186 -7.42 -36.38 40.07
C GLU A 186 -7.55 -36.89 38.63
N GLU A 187 -8.11 -36.10 37.71
CA GLU A 187 -8.32 -36.52 36.31
C GLU A 187 -7.63 -35.63 35.29
N ILE A 188 -7.84 -34.31 35.32
CA ILE A 188 -7.31 -33.43 34.27
C ILE A 188 -5.80 -33.28 34.36
N GLU A 189 -5.23 -33.10 35.56
CA GLU A 189 -3.77 -32.95 35.73
C GLU A 189 -2.98 -34.22 35.35
N PRO A 190 -3.35 -35.44 35.77
CA PRO A 190 -2.65 -36.65 35.34
C PRO A 190 -2.71 -36.87 33.82
N LEU A 191 -3.87 -36.59 33.20
CA LEU A 191 -4.02 -36.68 31.74
C LEU A 191 -3.19 -35.62 31.02
N ARG A 192 -3.06 -34.41 31.59
CA ARG A 192 -2.16 -33.37 31.09
C ARG A 192 -0.72 -33.85 31.09
N GLU A 193 -0.24 -34.43 32.19
CA GLU A 193 1.12 -34.94 32.29
C GLU A 193 1.41 -36.04 31.26
N GLU A 194 0.48 -36.99 31.08
CA GLU A 194 0.60 -38.03 30.06
C GLU A 194 0.65 -37.44 28.65
N MET A 195 -0.23 -36.48 28.34
CA MET A 195 -0.21 -35.77 27.06
C MET A 195 1.12 -35.04 26.86
N VAL A 196 1.65 -34.34 27.86
CA VAL A 196 2.94 -33.62 27.77
C VAL A 196 4.08 -34.60 27.49
N GLN A 197 4.09 -35.77 28.12
CA GLN A 197 5.11 -36.79 27.84
C GLN A 197 5.03 -37.29 26.40
N SER A 198 3.82 -37.57 25.89
CA SER A 198 3.62 -37.95 24.47
C SER A 198 4.02 -36.82 23.52
N ILE A 199 3.68 -35.56 23.82
CA ILE A 199 4.10 -34.39 23.00
C ILE A 199 5.63 -34.32 22.94
N LYS A 200 6.31 -34.42 24.08
CA LYS A 200 7.79 -34.39 24.13
C LYS A 200 8.42 -35.50 23.28
N GLN A 201 7.81 -36.69 23.21
CA GLN A 201 8.27 -37.76 22.33
C GLN A 201 8.11 -37.39 20.85
N CYS A 202 6.96 -36.86 20.44
CA CYS A 202 6.74 -36.40 19.08
C CYS A 202 7.72 -35.27 18.68
N LEU A 203 7.98 -34.33 19.59
CA LEU A 203 8.88 -33.20 19.36
C LEU A 203 10.34 -33.62 19.14
N LYS A 204 10.81 -34.74 19.72
CA LYS A 204 12.15 -35.30 19.43
C LYS A 204 12.35 -35.60 17.95
N LYS A 205 11.27 -35.90 17.23
CA LYS A 205 11.27 -36.18 15.79
C LYS A 205 10.74 -34.99 14.96
N ARG A 206 10.61 -33.80 15.57
CA ARG A 206 10.08 -32.57 14.96
C ARG A 206 8.68 -32.73 14.34
N LYS A 207 7.83 -33.60 14.91
CA LYS A 207 6.41 -33.72 14.54
C LYS A 207 5.51 -33.34 15.72
N VAL A 208 4.28 -32.89 15.46
CA VAL A 208 3.30 -32.52 16.48
C VAL A 208 1.86 -32.84 16.02
N PRO A 209 0.98 -33.34 16.89
CA PRO A 209 -0.45 -33.48 16.62
C PRO A 209 -1.20 -32.16 16.86
N VAL A 210 -2.38 -31.99 16.26
CA VAL A 210 -3.23 -30.79 16.50
C VAL A 210 -3.53 -30.61 17.99
N ASP A 211 -3.81 -31.70 18.70
CA ASP A 211 -4.13 -31.72 20.14
C ASP A 211 -2.93 -31.34 21.04
N GLY A 212 -1.72 -31.27 20.47
CA GLY A 212 -0.49 -30.86 21.17
C GLY A 212 -0.05 -29.42 20.88
N LEU A 213 -0.75 -28.68 20.00
CA LEU A 213 -0.36 -27.32 19.63
C LEU A 213 -0.32 -26.35 20.82
N TRP A 214 -1.20 -26.53 21.82
CA TRP A 214 -1.20 -25.69 23.03
C TRP A 214 0.13 -25.70 23.78
N TYR A 215 0.89 -26.80 23.71
CA TYR A 215 2.21 -26.92 24.34
C TYR A 215 3.30 -26.12 23.63
N LEU A 216 3.15 -25.88 22.31
CA LEU A 216 4.10 -25.10 21.52
C LEU A 216 3.86 -23.59 21.61
N PHE A 217 2.63 -23.20 21.95
CA PHE A 217 2.16 -21.83 21.87
C PHE A 217 1.58 -21.39 23.22
N GLU A 218 2.38 -21.55 24.27
CA GLU A 218 2.08 -21.04 25.60
C GLU A 218 2.25 -19.50 25.63
N PRO A 219 1.48 -18.79 26.49
CA PRO A 219 1.64 -17.36 26.68
C PRO A 219 3.10 -16.97 26.97
N GLY A 220 3.60 -15.92 26.32
CA GLY A 220 4.99 -15.48 26.40
C GLY A 220 5.95 -16.13 25.40
N THR A 221 5.48 -17.10 24.60
CA THR A 221 6.32 -17.69 23.54
C THR A 221 6.45 -16.71 22.36
N ALA A 222 7.69 -16.49 21.89
CA ALA A 222 7.95 -15.75 20.67
C ALA A 222 7.69 -16.63 19.43
N VAL A 223 6.82 -16.16 18.54
CA VAL A 223 6.41 -16.89 17.34
C VAL A 223 6.50 -16.01 16.11
N TYR A 224 6.50 -16.63 14.94
CA TYR A 224 6.25 -15.94 13.69
C TYR A 224 5.27 -16.70 12.81
N GLY A 225 4.47 -15.94 12.06
CA GLY A 225 3.58 -16.42 11.01
C GLY A 225 3.69 -15.55 9.78
N SER A 226 2.76 -15.70 8.84
CA SER A 226 2.62 -14.79 7.70
C SER A 226 1.23 -14.17 7.67
N ASP A 227 1.13 -12.93 7.21
CA ASP A 227 -0.16 -12.30 6.92
C ASP A 227 -0.79 -12.88 5.64
N SER A 228 -1.99 -12.38 5.29
CA SER A 228 -2.68 -12.72 4.03
C SER A 228 -1.88 -12.37 2.77
N ASN A 229 -0.87 -11.50 2.90
CA ASN A 229 -0.03 -11.04 1.82
C ASN A 229 1.27 -11.84 1.68
N GLY A 230 1.58 -12.73 2.62
CA GLY A 230 2.81 -13.53 2.68
C GLY A 230 3.96 -12.84 3.41
N ASN A 231 3.73 -11.71 4.06
CA ASN A 231 4.73 -11.02 4.87
C ASN A 231 4.85 -11.70 6.23
N LYS A 232 6.08 -11.99 6.65
CA LYS A 232 6.35 -12.56 7.97
C LYS A 232 5.98 -11.58 9.08
N ILE A 233 5.34 -12.04 10.14
CA ILE A 233 5.01 -11.23 11.32
C ILE A 233 5.54 -11.95 12.55
N GLY A 234 6.41 -11.29 13.31
CA GLY A 234 6.80 -11.72 14.65
C GLY A 234 5.76 -11.29 15.66
N SER A 235 5.45 -12.15 16.62
CA SER A 235 4.50 -11.82 17.67
C SER A 235 4.80 -12.58 18.96
N LEU A 236 4.51 -11.94 20.09
CA LEU A 236 4.55 -12.58 21.40
C LEU A 236 3.15 -13.14 21.72
N VAL A 237 3.05 -14.45 21.95
CA VAL A 237 1.76 -15.11 22.23
C VAL A 237 1.16 -14.54 23.53
N LYS A 238 -0.06 -14.00 23.46
CA LYS A 238 -0.86 -13.60 24.64
C LYS A 238 -1.78 -14.73 25.06
N THR A 239 -2.53 -15.28 24.12
CA THR A 239 -3.49 -16.36 24.35
C THR A 239 -3.56 -17.30 23.16
N SER A 240 -3.91 -18.55 23.39
CA SER A 240 -4.16 -19.53 22.34
C SER A 240 -5.43 -20.34 22.65
N SER A 241 -6.16 -20.76 21.61
CA SER A 241 -7.45 -21.44 21.79
C SER A 241 -7.83 -22.31 20.59
N TYR A 242 -8.60 -23.37 20.83
CA TYR A 242 -9.19 -24.20 19.76
C TYR A 242 -10.58 -23.70 19.35
N ARG A 243 -10.79 -23.38 18.07
CA ARG A 243 -12.08 -22.94 17.50
C ARG A 243 -12.67 -23.97 16.56
N ALA A 244 -13.97 -24.26 16.69
CA ALA A 244 -14.66 -25.19 15.79
C ALA A 244 -14.95 -24.52 14.45
N GLY A 245 -14.45 -25.10 13.37
CA GLY A 245 -14.75 -24.72 12.00
C GLY A 245 -15.80 -25.63 11.35
N PHE A 246 -16.24 -25.26 10.15
CA PHE A 246 -17.15 -26.08 9.33
C PHE A 246 -16.58 -27.46 9.05
N CYS A 247 -15.26 -27.56 8.91
CA CYS A 247 -14.62 -28.77 8.44
C CYS A 247 -13.47 -29.30 9.36
N GLY A 248 -13.37 -28.77 10.58
CA GLY A 248 -12.44 -29.26 11.60
C GLY A 248 -12.20 -28.22 12.69
N ASP A 249 -11.60 -28.63 13.81
CA ASP A 249 -11.11 -27.68 14.81
C ASP A 249 -9.86 -26.97 14.26
N SER A 250 -9.83 -25.65 14.40
CA SER A 250 -8.69 -24.78 14.09
C SER A 250 -8.05 -24.31 15.40
N PHE A 251 -6.76 -23.98 15.36
CA PHE A 251 -6.05 -23.44 16.51
C PHE A 251 -5.70 -21.98 16.25
N THR A 252 -6.26 -21.08 17.07
CA THR A 252 -6.05 -19.64 16.95
C THR A 252 -5.06 -19.17 18.01
N ILE A 253 -4.05 -18.42 17.58
CA ILE A 253 -3.01 -17.83 18.42
C ILE A 253 -3.20 -16.32 18.35
N ASN A 254 -3.52 -15.67 19.47
CA ASN A 254 -3.57 -14.22 19.56
C ASN A 254 -2.27 -13.74 20.21
N GLY A 255 -1.52 -12.92 19.49
CA GLY A 255 -0.28 -12.33 20.00
C GLY A 255 -0.28 -10.81 19.89
N SER A 256 0.73 -10.20 20.52
CA SER A 256 1.03 -8.77 20.42
C SER A 256 1.89 -8.49 19.19
N VAL A 257 1.59 -7.42 18.47
CA VAL A 257 2.43 -6.84 17.42
C VAL A 257 2.55 -5.34 17.67
N ILE A 258 3.57 -4.71 17.09
CA ILE A 258 3.79 -3.27 17.23
C ILE A 258 3.41 -2.56 15.93
N LYS A 259 2.52 -1.57 16.05
CA LYS A 259 2.11 -0.67 14.97
C LYS A 259 2.42 0.78 15.35
N THR A 260 2.16 1.69 14.42
CA THR A 260 2.30 3.13 14.63
C THR A 260 1.09 3.88 14.08
N ASP A 261 0.77 5.04 14.64
CA ASP A 261 -0.19 5.97 14.07
C ASP A 261 0.47 7.15 13.33
N GLY A 262 1.81 7.18 13.30
CA GLY A 262 2.64 8.25 12.75
C GLY A 262 3.20 9.21 13.80
N GLU A 263 2.73 9.14 15.05
CA GLU A 263 3.21 9.98 16.17
C GLU A 263 3.77 9.13 17.32
N VAL A 264 3.18 7.97 17.57
CA VAL A 264 3.63 7.01 18.58
C VAL A 264 3.60 5.58 18.04
N PHE A 265 4.34 4.71 18.69
CA PHE A 265 4.20 3.26 18.56
C PHE A 265 3.24 2.72 19.61
N TYR A 266 2.46 1.70 19.23
CA TYR A 266 1.51 1.06 20.14
C TYR A 266 1.40 -0.44 19.87
N TYR A 267 0.95 -1.17 20.90
CA TYR A 267 0.68 -2.59 20.80
C TYR A 267 -0.70 -2.86 20.24
N ASP A 268 -0.78 -3.74 19.25
CA ASP A 268 -2.03 -4.23 18.67
C ASP A 268 -2.09 -5.77 18.77
N ASN A 269 -3.29 -6.32 18.71
CA ASN A 269 -3.48 -7.75 18.73
C ASN A 269 -3.50 -8.30 17.30
N HIS A 270 -2.69 -9.31 17.03
CA HIS A 270 -2.70 -10.05 15.77
C HIS A 270 -3.06 -11.52 16.02
N SER A 271 -4.03 -12.03 15.25
CA SER A 271 -4.49 -13.41 15.38
C SER A 271 -3.97 -14.26 14.22
N PHE A 272 -3.17 -15.26 14.53
CA PHE A 272 -2.81 -16.31 13.59
C PHE A 272 -3.75 -17.51 13.72
N THR A 273 -3.94 -18.25 12.63
CA THR A 273 -4.76 -19.47 12.64
C THR A 273 -3.99 -20.63 11.99
N ILE A 274 -3.84 -21.72 12.73
CA ILE A 274 -3.39 -23.01 12.21
C ILE A 274 -4.64 -23.84 11.93
N ASN A 275 -4.84 -24.19 10.66
CA ASN A 275 -5.92 -25.10 10.26
C ASN A 275 -5.70 -26.49 10.87
N GLY A 276 -6.79 -27.15 11.25
CA GLY A 276 -6.74 -28.54 11.73
C GLY A 276 -6.19 -29.49 10.67
N PHE A 277 -5.51 -30.53 11.13
CA PHE A 277 -4.93 -31.61 10.33
C PHE A 277 -5.10 -32.95 11.04
N SER A 278 -5.03 -34.05 10.31
CA SER A 278 -5.02 -35.42 10.87
C SER A 278 -3.59 -35.90 11.11
N GLY A 279 -3.41 -36.85 12.01
CA GLY A 279 -2.10 -37.45 12.26
C GLY A 279 -1.08 -36.49 12.89
N LEU A 280 0.19 -36.74 12.59
CA LEU A 280 1.32 -35.94 13.04
C LEU A 280 1.82 -35.05 11.90
N LYS A 281 1.97 -33.74 12.15
CA LYS A 281 2.51 -32.80 11.18
C LYS A 281 3.91 -32.35 11.56
N ARG A 282 4.79 -32.17 10.58
CA ARG A 282 6.14 -31.63 10.83
C ARG A 282 6.05 -30.19 11.29
N LEU A 283 6.91 -29.80 12.24
CA LEU A 283 6.98 -28.43 12.75
C LEU A 283 7.28 -27.41 11.63
N ASP A 284 8.05 -27.82 10.63
CA ASP A 284 8.44 -26.99 9.49
C ASP A 284 7.26 -26.72 8.53
N ASP A 285 6.18 -27.49 8.60
CA ASP A 285 5.00 -27.36 7.72
C ASP A 285 3.85 -26.61 8.41
N LEU A 286 4.04 -26.16 9.65
CA LEU A 286 3.07 -25.34 10.36
C LEU A 286 3.05 -23.91 9.79
N ALA A 287 1.84 -23.32 9.73
CA ALA A 287 1.65 -21.94 9.28
C ALA A 287 2.23 -20.90 10.25
N VAL A 288 2.33 -21.27 11.55
CA VAL A 288 2.92 -20.47 12.62
C VAL A 288 3.98 -21.33 13.29
N LYS A 289 5.14 -20.74 13.58
CA LYS A 289 6.30 -21.44 14.09
C LYS A 289 6.91 -20.68 15.26
N ALA A 290 7.60 -21.39 16.14
CA ALA A 290 8.43 -20.75 17.15
C ALA A 290 9.54 -19.94 16.48
N LEU A 291 9.89 -18.80 17.07
CA LEU A 291 10.86 -17.89 16.50
C LEU A 291 12.28 -18.45 16.59
N ASP A 292 12.92 -18.66 15.44
CA ASP A 292 14.31 -19.09 15.35
C ASP A 292 15.27 -17.90 15.23
N LYS A 293 16.55 -18.09 15.59
CA LYS A 293 17.55 -17.02 15.60
C LYS A 293 17.72 -16.33 14.24
N LYS A 294 17.58 -17.07 13.13
CA LYS A 294 17.73 -16.51 11.78
C LYS A 294 16.55 -15.59 11.46
N THR A 295 15.32 -16.03 11.72
CA THR A 295 14.12 -15.21 11.50
C THR A 295 14.05 -14.04 12.48
N LEU A 296 14.48 -14.21 13.74
CA LEU A 296 14.58 -13.12 14.70
C LEU A 296 15.44 -11.98 14.15
N LYS A 297 16.63 -12.29 13.64
CA LYS A 297 17.52 -11.29 13.04
C LYS A 297 16.87 -10.59 11.83
N GLU A 298 16.22 -11.33 10.94
CA GLU A 298 15.51 -10.76 9.77
C GLU A 298 14.38 -9.81 10.20
N LEU A 299 13.61 -10.18 11.23
CA LEU A 299 12.52 -9.36 11.75
C LEU A 299 13.02 -8.14 12.52
N ASP A 300 14.13 -8.27 13.23
CA ASP A 300 14.78 -7.19 13.97
C ASP A 300 15.37 -6.13 13.03
N GLU A 301 16.10 -6.54 11.98
CA GLU A 301 16.60 -5.63 10.93
C GLU A 301 15.46 -4.84 10.27
N ARG A 302 14.31 -5.50 10.04
CA ARG A 302 13.10 -4.81 9.57
C ARG A 302 12.52 -3.87 10.64
N GLY A 303 12.48 -4.30 11.89
CA GLY A 303 12.00 -3.53 13.03
C GLY A 303 12.80 -2.24 13.24
N GLN A 304 14.12 -2.29 13.03
CA GLN A 304 14.97 -1.11 13.02
C GLN A 304 14.52 -0.10 11.95
N LYS A 305 14.29 -0.55 10.70
CA LYS A 305 13.75 0.31 9.65
C LYS A 305 12.36 0.85 10.00
N PHE A 306 11.50 0.01 10.57
CA PHE A 306 10.16 0.42 11.01
C PHE A 306 10.22 1.50 12.10
N SER A 307 11.12 1.36 13.07
CA SER A 307 11.33 2.37 14.12
C SER A 307 11.82 3.69 13.54
N ALA A 308 12.71 3.65 12.54
CA ALA A 308 13.24 4.85 11.90
C ALA A 308 12.21 5.58 11.02
N LEU A 309 11.30 4.83 10.38
CA LEU A 309 10.37 5.37 9.37
C LEU A 309 8.92 5.49 9.87
N GLY A 310 8.61 4.92 11.03
CA GLY A 310 7.24 4.79 11.52
C GLY A 310 6.64 6.11 12.02
N LEU A 311 7.48 7.02 12.52
CA LEU A 311 7.08 8.32 13.05
C LEU A 311 7.47 9.44 12.08
N GLY A 312 6.61 10.43 11.91
CA GLY A 312 6.84 11.55 11.00
C GLY A 312 6.75 11.16 9.52
N ASN A 313 7.35 11.98 8.66
CA ASN A 313 7.22 11.89 7.20
C ASN A 313 8.59 11.59 6.59
N HIS A 314 8.70 10.54 5.77
CA HIS A 314 9.97 10.11 5.19
C HIS A 314 9.89 9.96 3.68
N TYR A 315 10.66 10.77 2.95
CA TYR A 315 10.77 10.69 1.51
C TYR A 315 11.81 9.63 1.10
N MET A 316 11.34 8.53 0.51
CA MET A 316 12.13 7.31 0.32
C MET A 316 12.02 6.76 -1.10
N GLN A 317 12.97 5.90 -1.46
CA GLN A 317 12.92 5.09 -2.67
C GLN A 317 12.25 3.75 -2.35
N TYR A 318 11.31 3.33 -3.17
CA TYR A 318 10.63 2.05 -3.02
C TYR A 318 10.86 1.14 -4.23
N ARG A 319 11.09 -0.15 -3.96
CA ARG A 319 11.18 -1.20 -4.98
C ARG A 319 10.59 -2.50 -4.46
N GLY A 320 9.28 -2.64 -4.57
CA GLY A 320 8.58 -3.79 -3.99
C GLY A 320 7.11 -3.87 -4.41
N THR A 321 6.33 -4.56 -3.58
CA THR A 321 4.89 -4.73 -3.77
C THR A 321 4.12 -3.78 -2.86
N VAL A 322 3.31 -2.92 -3.47
CA VAL A 322 2.35 -2.06 -2.76
C VAL A 322 1.04 -2.82 -2.60
N TYR A 323 0.48 -2.76 -1.40
CA TYR A 323 -0.81 -3.33 -1.06
C TYR A 323 -1.85 -2.22 -0.96
N ARG A 324 -3.01 -2.38 -1.61
CA ARG A 324 -4.12 -1.43 -1.50
C ARG A 324 -5.40 -2.16 -1.18
N SER A 325 -6.07 -1.73 -0.12
CA SER A 325 -7.41 -2.18 0.23
C SER A 325 -8.44 -1.48 -0.66
N ILE A 326 -9.27 -2.26 -1.35
CA ILE A 326 -10.41 -1.80 -2.14
C ILE A 326 -11.63 -2.58 -1.65
N GLY A 327 -12.34 -2.00 -0.68
CA GLY A 327 -13.47 -2.66 -0.04
C GLY A 327 -13.04 -3.94 0.68
N MET A 328 -13.53 -5.10 0.21
CA MET A 328 -13.19 -6.41 0.79
C MET A 328 -11.95 -7.08 0.16
N TYR A 329 -11.32 -6.44 -0.83
CA TYR A 329 -10.20 -7.02 -1.58
C TYR A 329 -8.92 -6.23 -1.39
N THR A 330 -7.78 -6.90 -1.50
CA THR A 330 -6.47 -6.25 -1.51
C THR A 330 -5.84 -6.43 -2.89
N THR A 331 -5.52 -5.34 -3.57
CA THR A 331 -4.74 -5.37 -4.81
C THR A 331 -3.26 -5.31 -4.50
N LYS A 332 -2.48 -6.08 -5.27
CA LYS A 332 -1.01 -6.14 -5.17
C LYS A 332 -0.42 -5.57 -6.45
N THR A 333 0.37 -4.51 -6.33
CA THR A 333 1.01 -3.88 -7.48
C THR A 333 2.50 -3.74 -7.23
N ARG A 334 3.31 -4.36 -8.09
CA ARG A 334 4.76 -4.19 -8.04
C ARG A 334 5.11 -2.85 -8.67
N MET A 335 5.89 -2.03 -7.97
CA MET A 335 6.36 -0.75 -8.50
C MET A 335 7.79 -0.43 -8.06
N THR A 336 8.43 0.45 -8.82
CA THR A 336 9.67 1.11 -8.44
C THR A 336 9.46 2.61 -8.58
N GLY A 337 9.75 3.38 -7.55
CA GLY A 337 9.49 4.82 -7.57
C GLY A 337 9.69 5.48 -6.22
N ARG A 338 9.56 6.80 -6.22
CA ARG A 338 9.64 7.65 -5.02
C ARG A 338 8.34 7.56 -4.22
N VAL A 339 8.44 7.46 -2.91
CA VAL A 339 7.30 7.35 -1.99
C VAL A 339 7.48 8.27 -0.79
N MET A 340 6.38 8.76 -0.24
CA MET A 340 6.36 9.42 1.07
C MET A 340 5.75 8.46 2.09
N ILE A 341 6.52 8.01 3.06
CA ILE A 341 6.01 7.24 4.19
C ILE A 341 5.44 8.22 5.20
N ASP A 342 4.13 8.15 5.43
CA ASP A 342 3.40 9.10 6.27
C ASP A 342 2.12 8.44 6.78
N THR A 343 2.24 7.82 7.94
CA THR A 343 1.14 7.10 8.59
C THR A 343 0.08 8.06 9.15
N LYS A 344 0.49 9.21 9.69
CA LYS A 344 -0.39 10.19 10.32
C LYS A 344 -1.38 10.76 9.31
N THR A 345 -0.86 11.20 8.17
CA THR A 345 -1.65 11.79 7.11
C THR A 345 -2.51 10.74 6.41
N TYR A 346 -1.98 9.53 6.20
CA TYR A 346 -2.75 8.40 5.69
C TYR A 346 -3.99 8.14 6.58
N ASN A 347 -3.79 8.01 7.89
CA ASN A 347 -4.83 7.76 8.87
C ASN A 347 -5.89 8.86 8.91
N ARG A 348 -5.50 10.13 8.78
CA ARG A 348 -6.43 11.28 8.73
C ARG A 348 -7.32 11.23 7.48
N ARG A 349 -6.78 10.81 6.35
CA ARG A 349 -7.49 10.76 5.06
C ARG A 349 -8.30 9.47 4.88
N HIS A 350 -7.88 8.37 5.50
CA HIS A 350 -8.50 7.05 5.38
C HIS A 350 -9.24 6.64 6.66
N LEU A 351 -10.03 7.55 7.22
CA LEU A 351 -10.81 7.32 8.45
C LEU A 351 -11.75 6.09 8.36
N SER A 352 -12.18 5.71 7.16
CA SER A 352 -13.02 4.54 6.89
C SER A 352 -12.25 3.25 6.62
N ASP A 353 -10.94 3.32 6.37
CA ASP A 353 -10.13 2.16 6.00
C ASP A 353 -9.61 1.50 7.29
N ALA A 354 -10.26 0.39 7.66
CA ALA A 354 -10.18 -0.22 8.98
C ALA A 354 -8.84 -0.93 9.28
N THR A 355 -7.85 -0.89 8.39
CA THR A 355 -6.63 -1.72 8.49
C THR A 355 -5.56 -1.14 9.42
N TYR A 356 -5.39 0.18 9.45
CA TYR A 356 -4.43 0.86 10.32
C TYR A 356 -5.09 1.64 11.47
N ARG A 357 -6.32 2.12 11.25
CA ARG A 357 -7.18 2.67 12.31
C ARG A 357 -8.30 1.69 12.62
N ASN A 358 -8.22 1.03 13.77
CA ASN A 358 -9.43 0.78 14.55
C ASN A 358 -9.92 2.14 15.05
N ALA A 359 -10.62 2.90 14.19
CA ALA A 359 -11.11 4.26 14.46
C ALA A 359 -12.05 4.34 15.69
N ASN A 360 -12.52 3.19 16.18
CA ASN A 360 -13.35 3.10 17.38
C ASN A 360 -12.56 3.06 18.71
N ASN A 361 -11.22 3.08 18.70
CA ASN A 361 -10.40 2.83 19.88
C ASN A 361 -9.43 3.96 20.25
N VAL A 362 -9.75 5.22 19.91
CA VAL A 362 -8.94 6.41 20.27
C VAL A 362 -8.68 6.52 21.78
N ASN A 363 -9.55 5.92 22.62
CA ASN A 363 -9.42 5.96 24.08
C ASN A 363 -8.75 4.72 24.72
N GLN A 364 -8.19 3.78 23.95
CA GLN A 364 -7.66 2.52 24.51
C GLN A 364 -6.13 2.38 24.51
N TYR A 365 -5.39 3.31 23.90
CA TYR A 365 -3.93 3.16 23.69
C TYR A 365 -3.04 3.99 24.63
N SER A 366 -3.61 4.75 25.58
CA SER A 366 -2.86 5.74 26.36
C SER A 366 -1.92 5.17 27.43
N GLU A 367 -2.04 3.89 27.83
CA GLU A 367 -1.20 3.32 28.90
C GLU A 367 0.04 2.56 28.39
N SER A 368 0.20 2.33 27.08
CA SER A 368 1.33 1.52 26.54
C SER A 368 1.95 2.06 25.24
N SER A 369 1.63 3.29 24.86
CA SER A 369 2.25 3.94 23.70
C SER A 369 3.65 4.48 24.05
N VAL A 370 4.58 4.35 23.11
CA VAL A 370 5.97 4.79 23.27
C VAL A 370 6.43 5.58 22.04
N LYS A 371 7.31 6.55 22.24
CA LYS A 371 7.95 7.30 21.15
C LYS A 371 9.16 6.57 20.56
N GLU A 372 9.76 5.65 21.32
CA GLU A 372 10.92 4.87 20.89
C GLU A 372 10.69 3.39 21.16
N LEU A 373 11.11 2.55 20.21
CA LEU A 373 11.05 1.10 20.34
C LEU A 373 12.33 0.56 20.96
N SER A 374 12.16 -0.22 22.03
CA SER A 374 13.26 -0.96 22.65
C SER A 374 13.85 -1.97 21.66
N GLU A 375 15.16 -2.21 21.74
CA GLU A 375 15.84 -3.12 20.80
C GLU A 375 15.29 -4.55 20.90
N ASP A 376 14.92 -4.97 22.11
CA ASP A 376 14.40 -6.31 22.38
C ASP A 376 12.99 -6.56 21.82
N GLU A 377 12.29 -5.53 21.34
CA GLU A 377 10.90 -5.61 20.90
C GLU A 377 10.69 -5.31 19.40
N ARG A 378 11.71 -4.76 18.72
CA ARG A 378 11.67 -4.39 17.29
C ARG A 378 11.24 -5.52 16.36
N TRP A 379 11.57 -6.77 16.68
CA TRP A 379 11.16 -7.93 15.90
C TRP A 379 9.62 -8.14 15.83
N MET A 380 8.85 -7.51 16.73
CA MET A 380 7.38 -7.50 16.73
C MET A 380 6.76 -6.42 15.84
N SER A 381 7.56 -5.55 15.21
CA SER A 381 7.08 -4.49 14.34
C SER A 381 6.33 -5.04 13.12
N TYR A 382 5.24 -4.36 12.77
CA TYR A 382 4.40 -4.71 11.63
C TYR A 382 5.18 -4.63 10.30
N PRO A 383 4.90 -5.50 9.30
CA PRO A 383 5.72 -5.61 8.10
C PRO A 383 5.55 -4.47 7.09
N THR A 384 4.47 -3.69 7.19
CA THR A 384 4.11 -2.64 6.24
C THR A 384 3.91 -1.29 6.93
N LEU A 385 4.23 -0.21 6.21
CA LEU A 385 3.93 1.16 6.61
C LEU A 385 3.06 1.84 5.53
N PRO A 386 2.06 2.64 5.91
CA PRO A 386 1.30 3.43 4.94
C PRO A 386 2.14 4.56 4.34
N GLY A 387 1.86 4.88 3.08
CA GLY A 387 2.51 5.99 2.39
C GLY A 387 1.81 6.39 1.10
N PHE A 388 2.37 7.39 0.43
CA PHE A 388 1.91 7.89 -0.85
C PHE A 388 2.94 7.61 -1.94
N SER A 389 2.50 7.07 -3.07
CA SER A 389 3.34 6.89 -4.26
C SER A 389 3.21 8.07 -5.21
N PHE A 390 4.31 8.77 -5.48
CA PHE A 390 4.33 9.90 -6.41
C PHE A 390 4.10 9.48 -7.86
N SER A 391 4.44 8.24 -8.21
CA SER A 391 4.24 7.68 -9.56
C SER A 391 2.81 7.18 -9.77
N LEU A 392 2.22 6.53 -8.76
CA LEU A 392 0.84 6.03 -8.85
C LEU A 392 -0.20 7.08 -8.47
N LYS A 393 0.23 8.22 -7.92
CA LYS A 393 -0.62 9.31 -7.40
C LYS A 393 -1.69 8.79 -6.44
N ASN A 394 -1.29 7.88 -5.55
CA ASN A 394 -2.23 7.22 -4.67
C ASN A 394 -1.53 6.66 -3.42
N TRP A 395 -2.33 6.49 -2.37
CA TRP A 395 -1.94 5.88 -1.12
C TRP A 395 -1.92 4.35 -1.21
N GLY A 396 -1.16 3.73 -0.31
CA GLY A 396 -1.09 2.29 -0.13
C GLY A 396 -0.19 1.90 1.04
N GLU A 397 -0.11 0.60 1.31
CA GLU A 397 0.81 0.03 2.28
C GLU A 397 2.07 -0.50 1.59
N PHE A 398 3.24 -0.12 2.11
CA PHE A 398 4.54 -0.43 1.58
C PHE A 398 5.26 -1.40 2.51
N ALA A 399 5.76 -2.51 1.97
CA ALA A 399 6.58 -3.44 2.75
C ALA A 399 7.87 -2.75 3.23
N VAL A 400 8.08 -2.69 4.55
CA VAL A 400 9.20 -1.97 5.19
C VAL A 400 10.56 -2.45 4.69
N ARG A 401 10.68 -3.75 4.42
CA ARG A 401 11.92 -4.35 3.89
C ARG A 401 12.37 -3.71 2.58
N ASP A 402 11.42 -3.33 1.73
CA ASP A 402 11.64 -2.88 0.35
C ASP A 402 11.75 -1.33 0.25
N ILE A 403 11.73 -0.64 1.39
CA ILE A 403 11.99 0.80 1.51
C ILE A 403 13.50 1.02 1.69
N GLY A 404 14.04 1.95 0.90
CA GLY A 404 15.46 2.31 0.90
C GLY A 404 15.67 3.82 0.72
N PRO A 405 16.88 4.31 1.04
CA PRO A 405 17.23 5.72 0.87
C PRO A 405 17.19 6.11 -0.61
N ILE A 406 16.99 7.41 -0.84
CA ILE A 406 17.07 7.98 -2.17
C ILE A 406 18.53 8.32 -2.49
N GLU A 407 19.01 7.86 -3.64
CA GLU A 407 20.19 8.42 -4.29
C GLU A 407 19.75 9.66 -5.08
N PHE A 408 20.08 10.85 -4.57
CA PHE A 408 19.80 12.12 -5.23
C PHE A 408 20.91 12.48 -6.23
N ASP A 409 20.54 12.91 -7.43
CA ASP A 409 21.48 13.45 -8.41
C ASP A 409 21.79 14.93 -8.13
N THR A 410 22.76 15.17 -7.25
CA THR A 410 23.20 16.52 -6.84
C THR A 410 23.76 17.36 -7.99
N GLU A 411 24.21 16.71 -9.08
CA GLU A 411 24.76 17.33 -10.27
C GLU A 411 23.70 17.63 -11.35
N ALA A 412 22.44 17.18 -11.15
CA ALA A 412 21.35 17.38 -12.12
C ALA A 412 21.20 18.86 -12.53
N PHE A 413 21.21 19.76 -11.54
CA PHE A 413 21.09 21.20 -11.77
C PHE A 413 22.29 21.79 -12.54
N LYS A 414 23.50 21.26 -12.33
CA LYS A 414 24.70 21.71 -13.06
C LYS A 414 24.64 21.29 -14.54
N ARG A 415 24.17 20.08 -14.84
CA ARG A 415 24.02 19.57 -16.21
C ARG A 415 22.92 20.26 -17.03
N LEU A 416 22.01 20.96 -16.37
CA LEU A 416 20.94 21.70 -17.04
C LEU A 416 21.52 22.80 -17.94
N VAL A 417 21.15 22.83 -19.22
CA VAL A 417 21.66 23.86 -20.15
C VAL A 417 20.82 25.15 -19.98
N LEU A 418 21.27 26.01 -19.07
CA LEU A 418 20.66 27.31 -18.77
C LEU A 418 21.73 28.41 -18.67
N PRO A 419 21.44 29.65 -19.08
CA PRO A 419 22.33 30.78 -18.84
C PRO A 419 22.71 30.94 -17.37
N ALA A 420 23.99 31.21 -17.09
CA ALA A 420 24.54 31.26 -15.72
C ALA A 420 23.79 32.22 -14.79
N LYS A 421 23.37 33.39 -15.30
CA LYS A 421 22.58 34.36 -14.53
C LYS A 421 21.24 33.78 -14.04
N LYS A 422 20.55 33.00 -14.90
CA LYS A 422 19.27 32.36 -14.53
C LYS A 422 19.48 31.26 -13.51
N LYS A 423 20.52 30.44 -13.67
CA LYS A 423 20.87 29.40 -12.69
C LYS A 423 21.15 30.00 -11.30
N THR A 424 21.91 31.08 -11.25
CA THR A 424 22.25 31.77 -10.00
C THR A 424 21.00 32.32 -9.30
N LEU A 425 20.08 32.92 -10.05
CA LEU A 425 18.82 33.44 -9.50
C LEU A 425 17.94 32.32 -8.93
N ILE A 426 17.75 31.24 -9.68
CA ILE A 426 16.95 30.08 -9.24
C ILE A 426 17.58 29.51 -7.96
N HIS A 427 18.89 29.27 -7.97
CA HIS A 427 19.59 28.73 -6.82
C HIS A 427 19.45 29.65 -5.59
N ALA A 428 19.63 30.95 -5.73
CA ALA A 428 19.54 31.89 -4.61
C ALA A 428 18.16 31.89 -3.95
N LEU A 429 17.08 31.96 -4.74
CA LEU A 429 15.71 32.00 -4.23
C LEU A 429 15.29 30.71 -3.55
N VAL A 430 15.72 29.60 -4.13
CA VAL A 430 15.37 28.27 -3.63
C VAL A 430 16.13 27.96 -2.34
N GLU A 431 17.41 28.34 -2.26
CA GLU A 431 18.23 28.14 -1.05
C GLU A 431 17.76 29.03 0.10
N ASP A 432 17.31 30.25 -0.20
CA ASP A 432 16.69 31.16 0.78
C ASP A 432 15.39 30.55 1.34
N TYR A 433 14.53 30.04 0.45
CA TYR A 433 13.30 29.35 0.85
C TYR A 433 13.59 28.14 1.76
N ARG A 434 14.58 27.31 1.39
CA ARG A 434 14.97 26.14 2.19
C ARG A 434 15.38 26.53 3.61
N ARG A 435 16.23 27.55 3.76
CA ARG A 435 16.67 28.05 5.08
C ARG A 435 15.51 28.54 5.93
N ASN A 436 14.56 29.25 5.31
CA ASN A 436 13.37 29.75 6.00
C ASN A 436 12.51 28.61 6.55
N VAL A 437 12.31 27.53 5.77
CA VAL A 437 11.54 26.35 6.23
C VAL A 437 12.28 25.62 7.36
N GLU A 438 13.60 25.43 7.25
CA GLU A 438 14.40 24.80 8.29
C GLU A 438 14.36 25.61 9.61
N LEU A 439 14.42 26.94 9.54
CA LEU A 439 14.34 27.83 10.70
C LEU A 439 12.97 27.75 11.40
N VAL A 440 11.87 27.80 10.64
CA VAL A 440 10.51 27.69 11.20
C VAL A 440 10.32 26.35 11.90
N ASN A 441 10.76 25.25 11.27
CA ASN A 441 10.70 23.92 11.88
C ASN A 441 11.53 23.84 13.17
N GLN A 442 12.69 24.51 13.25
CA GLN A 442 13.49 24.57 14.47
C GLN A 442 12.77 25.32 15.59
N ILE A 443 12.16 26.47 15.29
CA ILE A 443 11.41 27.27 16.27
C ILE A 443 10.18 26.50 16.80
N GLU A 444 9.42 25.84 15.91
CA GLU A 444 8.26 25.04 16.32
C GLU A 444 8.68 23.83 17.17
N ASN A 445 9.77 23.15 16.80
CA ASN A 445 10.32 22.05 17.59
C ASN A 445 10.83 22.52 18.97
N GLN A 446 11.44 23.70 19.05
CA GLN A 446 11.94 24.26 20.31
C GLN A 446 10.79 24.67 21.23
N ALA A 447 9.75 25.33 20.69
CA ALA A 447 8.53 25.64 21.44
C ALA A 447 7.78 24.38 21.91
N PHE A 448 7.84 23.30 21.13
CA PHE A 448 7.27 22.01 21.50
C PHE A 448 8.05 21.33 22.64
N LEU A 449 9.39 21.36 22.60
CA LEU A 449 10.25 20.82 23.66
C LEU A 449 10.09 21.57 24.99
N GLU A 450 9.91 22.89 24.93
CA GLU A 450 9.68 23.74 26.12
C GLU A 450 8.28 23.55 26.75
N ALA A 451 7.31 22.99 26.01
CA ALA A 451 5.97 22.71 26.49
C ALA A 451 5.82 21.34 27.21
N ASP A 452 6.85 20.47 27.18
CA ASP A 452 6.85 19.18 27.86
C ASP A 452 7.25 19.33 29.35
N PRO A 453 6.38 18.99 30.33
CA PRO A 453 6.67 19.12 31.76
C PRO A 453 7.86 18.28 32.25
N SER A 454 8.34 17.33 31.45
CA SER A 454 9.45 16.43 31.78
C SER A 454 10.81 16.88 31.24
N TYR A 455 10.85 17.91 30.37
CA TYR A 455 12.08 18.41 29.77
C TYR A 455 12.89 19.22 30.79
N LYS A 456 14.02 18.67 31.22
CA LYS A 456 15.02 19.39 32.02
C LYS A 456 15.99 20.10 31.07
N LYS A 457 16.04 21.44 31.15
CA LYS A 457 17.09 22.23 30.50
C LYS A 457 18.45 21.70 30.97
N GLU A 458 19.26 21.17 30.06
CA GLU A 458 20.69 20.97 30.34
C GLU A 458 21.33 22.35 30.46
N GLU A 459 21.78 22.71 31.67
CA GLU A 459 22.69 23.84 31.86
C GLU A 459 24.02 23.49 31.20
N LYS A 460 24.17 23.83 29.92
CA LYS A 460 25.49 23.98 29.31
C LYS A 460 26.03 25.35 29.71
N ALA A 461 27.27 25.31 30.18
CA ALA A 461 28.03 26.42 30.74
C ALA A 461 27.97 27.68 29.85
N GLU A 462 27.74 28.79 30.53
CA GLU A 462 27.79 30.16 30.06
C GLU A 462 29.14 30.43 29.36
N ASP A 463 29.10 30.72 28.06
CA ASP A 463 29.94 31.70 27.34
C ASP A 463 29.63 31.68 25.82
N GLU A 464 28.37 31.55 25.43
CA GLU A 464 27.86 32.02 24.12
C GLU A 464 26.42 32.51 24.35
N GLU A 465 26.29 33.79 24.71
CA GLU A 465 25.02 34.49 24.65
C GLU A 465 24.60 34.54 23.17
N ILE A 466 23.69 33.63 22.76
CA ILE A 466 23.02 33.74 21.46
C ILE A 466 22.12 34.97 21.56
N ASP A 467 22.66 36.09 21.10
CA ASP A 467 21.90 37.32 20.89
C ASP A 467 20.76 37.03 19.92
N LEU A 468 19.55 36.92 20.46
CA LEU A 468 18.29 36.82 19.71
C LEU A 468 17.84 38.19 19.16
N SER A 469 18.69 39.22 19.19
CA SER A 469 18.48 40.45 18.42
C SER A 469 18.96 40.25 16.97
N PRO A 470 18.21 40.69 15.94
CA PRO A 470 18.53 40.34 14.56
C PRO A 470 19.46 41.40 13.95
N VAL A 471 20.79 41.29 14.07
CA VAL A 471 21.68 42.08 13.19
C VAL A 471 23.14 41.60 13.14
N ASP A 472 23.62 41.34 11.93
CA ASP A 472 25.05 41.37 11.58
C ASP A 472 25.52 42.81 11.28
N ALA A 473 26.84 43.02 11.32
CA ALA A 473 27.54 44.32 11.35
C ALA A 473 27.33 45.27 10.13
N HIS A 474 26.43 44.91 9.21
CA HIS A 474 25.94 45.74 8.10
C HIS A 474 24.41 45.92 8.09
N GLY A 475 23.72 45.61 9.18
CA GLY A 475 22.39 46.17 9.44
C GLY A 475 21.24 45.62 8.60
N ASN A 476 21.33 44.41 8.05
CA ASN A 476 20.26 43.88 7.19
C ASN A 476 19.78 42.48 7.59
N SER A 477 19.13 42.43 8.75
CA SER A 477 18.13 41.41 9.06
C SER A 477 16.73 42.00 8.89
N ARG A 478 16.24 41.93 7.64
CA ARG A 478 14.81 42.00 7.37
C ARG A 478 14.44 40.78 6.55
N LEU A 479 13.99 39.75 7.26
CA LEU A 479 13.10 38.72 6.73
C LEU A 479 12.00 39.45 5.95
N PHE A 480 11.99 39.33 4.62
CA PHE A 480 10.87 39.78 3.80
C PHE A 480 9.74 38.74 3.92
N THR A 481 9.24 38.54 5.13
CA THR A 481 7.95 37.90 5.36
C THR A 481 6.89 38.97 5.15
N ASP A 482 5.95 38.71 4.24
CA ASP A 482 4.83 39.62 3.97
C ASP A 482 4.12 39.99 5.30
N ILE A 483 3.58 41.22 5.39
CA ILE A 483 3.09 41.84 6.63
C ILE A 483 1.96 41.03 7.30
N ILE A 484 1.41 40.04 6.59
CA ILE A 484 0.36 39.13 7.04
C ILE A 484 0.95 37.72 7.18
N THR A 485 1.00 37.21 8.41
CA THR A 485 1.31 35.79 8.69
C THR A 485 0.40 34.88 7.86
N GLY A 486 0.97 34.10 6.94
CA GLY A 486 0.26 33.17 6.07
C GLY A 486 -0.12 33.68 4.67
N LYS A 487 0.34 34.87 4.26
CA LYS A 487 0.30 35.32 2.85
C LYS A 487 1.72 35.54 2.32
N GLY A 488 1.96 35.17 1.06
CA GLY A 488 3.10 35.69 0.28
C GLY A 488 4.48 35.06 0.51
N GLY A 489 4.60 33.91 1.17
CA GLY A 489 5.90 33.23 1.40
C GLY A 489 6.29 32.18 0.35
N GLY A 490 5.40 31.82 -0.57
CA GLY A 490 5.65 30.81 -1.60
C GLY A 490 6.46 31.35 -2.79
N CYS A 491 7.34 30.51 -3.35
CA CYS A 491 8.12 30.85 -4.53
C CYS A 491 7.48 30.24 -5.78
N ILE A 492 6.83 31.08 -6.59
CA ILE A 492 6.13 30.65 -7.81
C ILE A 492 7.01 30.95 -9.04
N PHE A 493 7.42 29.89 -9.72
CA PHE A 493 8.19 29.91 -10.97
C PHE A 493 7.27 29.71 -12.17
N LEU A 494 7.20 30.68 -13.07
CA LEU A 494 6.59 30.52 -14.39
C LEU A 494 7.67 30.16 -15.41
N LEU A 495 7.67 28.92 -15.90
CA LEU A 495 8.58 28.42 -16.92
C LEU A 495 7.86 28.45 -18.27
N HIS A 496 8.30 29.29 -19.21
CA HIS A 496 7.61 29.46 -20.49
C HIS A 496 8.53 29.42 -21.70
N GLY A 497 8.06 28.88 -22.82
CA GLY A 497 8.82 28.78 -24.06
C GLY A 497 8.36 27.61 -24.93
N SER A 498 9.04 27.38 -26.04
CA SER A 498 8.70 26.31 -26.99
C SER A 498 8.77 24.90 -26.36
N PRO A 499 8.06 23.90 -26.91
CA PRO A 499 8.13 22.53 -26.41
C PRO A 499 9.53 21.93 -26.59
N GLY A 500 9.98 21.12 -25.62
CA GLY A 500 11.24 20.38 -25.70
C GLY A 500 12.52 21.15 -25.33
N VAL A 501 12.38 22.33 -24.69
CA VAL A 501 13.52 23.18 -24.25
C VAL A 501 13.94 22.97 -22.78
N GLY A 502 13.37 21.99 -22.08
CA GLY A 502 13.80 21.64 -20.71
C GLY A 502 13.07 22.36 -19.56
N LYS A 503 11.85 22.86 -19.79
CA LYS A 503 11.02 23.49 -18.74
C LYS A 503 10.74 22.55 -17.56
N THR A 504 10.09 21.42 -17.83
CA THR A 504 9.79 20.36 -16.84
C THR A 504 11.07 19.83 -16.17
N LEU A 505 12.13 19.61 -16.97
CA LEU A 505 13.43 19.16 -16.48
C LEU A 505 14.08 20.13 -15.48
N THR A 506 13.77 21.44 -15.59
CA THR A 506 14.30 22.42 -14.64
C THR A 506 13.69 22.25 -13.26
N ALA A 507 12.38 22.00 -13.16
CA ALA A 507 11.72 21.73 -11.88
C ALA A 507 12.27 20.44 -11.24
N GLU A 508 12.41 19.38 -12.03
CA GLU A 508 13.01 18.11 -11.60
C GLU A 508 14.44 18.31 -11.08
N ALA A 509 15.30 18.98 -11.86
CA ALA A 509 16.69 19.20 -11.50
C ALA A 509 16.86 20.08 -10.25
N VAL A 510 15.98 21.06 -10.05
CA VAL A 510 15.97 21.90 -8.84
C VAL A 510 15.57 21.05 -7.62
N CYS A 511 14.48 20.30 -7.69
CA CYS A 511 14.03 19.49 -6.54
C CYS A 511 15.04 18.39 -6.19
N GLU A 512 15.66 17.78 -7.20
CA GLU A 512 16.70 16.77 -7.01
C GLU A 512 17.95 17.37 -6.35
N HIS A 513 18.36 18.57 -6.74
CA HIS A 513 19.49 19.27 -6.12
C HIS A 513 19.24 19.63 -4.65
N LEU A 514 18.00 20.00 -4.30
CA LEU A 514 17.60 20.32 -2.93
C LEU A 514 17.26 19.09 -2.09
N SER A 515 17.17 17.91 -2.70
CA SER A 515 16.70 16.69 -2.05
C SER A 515 15.26 16.78 -1.50
N ILE A 516 14.39 17.54 -2.16
CA ILE A 516 12.97 17.64 -1.78
C ILE A 516 12.08 16.82 -2.73
N PRO A 517 10.89 16.37 -2.28
CA PRO A 517 9.93 15.69 -3.16
C PRO A 517 9.40 16.64 -4.24
N LEU A 518 9.06 16.09 -5.40
CA LEU A 518 8.38 16.81 -6.49
C LEU A 518 7.02 16.17 -6.79
N TYR A 519 5.94 16.91 -6.54
CA TYR A 519 4.58 16.51 -6.90
C TYR A 519 4.21 17.09 -8.27
N MET A 520 4.32 16.25 -9.31
CA MET A 520 3.85 16.63 -10.65
C MET A 520 2.33 16.48 -10.76
N ILE A 521 1.62 17.56 -11.09
CA ILE A 521 0.17 17.60 -11.29
C ILE A 521 -0.11 17.61 -12.79
N THR A 522 -1.07 16.80 -13.21
CA THR A 522 -1.61 16.84 -14.58
C THR A 522 -3.01 17.46 -14.59
N VAL A 523 -3.42 18.07 -15.71
CA VAL A 523 -4.75 18.68 -15.84
C VAL A 523 -5.88 17.67 -15.56
N GLY A 524 -5.68 16.39 -15.88
CA GLY A 524 -6.66 15.34 -15.61
C GLY A 524 -6.88 15.07 -14.11
N GLU A 525 -5.87 15.30 -13.28
CA GLU A 525 -5.94 15.11 -11.82
C GLU A 525 -6.75 16.20 -11.12
N LEU A 526 -6.74 17.41 -11.67
CA LEU A 526 -7.50 18.54 -11.14
C LEU A 526 -9.01 18.45 -11.43
N GLY A 527 -9.39 17.67 -12.44
CA GLY A 527 -10.78 17.54 -12.87
C GLY A 527 -11.26 18.67 -13.77
N THR A 528 -12.49 18.53 -14.27
CA THR A 528 -13.07 19.42 -15.30
C THR A 528 -14.14 20.37 -14.76
N THR A 529 -14.45 20.32 -13.46
CA THR A 529 -15.40 21.21 -12.81
C THR A 529 -14.72 22.09 -11.76
N PRO A 530 -15.24 23.30 -11.49
CA PRO A 530 -14.72 24.18 -10.45
C PRO A 530 -14.60 23.52 -9.07
N GLU A 531 -15.58 22.70 -8.69
CA GLU A 531 -15.63 22.03 -7.38
C GLU A 531 -14.63 20.88 -7.26
N ALA A 532 -14.37 20.17 -8.36
CA ALA A 532 -13.34 19.14 -8.41
C ALA A 532 -11.94 19.78 -8.36
N LEU A 533 -11.74 20.86 -9.12
CA LEU A 533 -10.50 21.64 -9.14
C LEU A 533 -10.16 22.17 -7.75
N GLU A 534 -11.12 22.82 -7.09
CA GLU A 534 -10.90 23.39 -5.76
C GLU A 534 -10.49 22.31 -4.76
N ARG A 535 -11.25 21.22 -4.69
CA ARG A 535 -10.98 20.11 -3.77
C ARG A 535 -9.63 19.46 -4.02
N ASN A 536 -9.36 19.05 -5.25
CA ASN A 536 -8.15 18.30 -5.59
C ASN A 536 -6.91 19.18 -5.45
N LEU A 537 -6.97 20.44 -5.90
CA LEU A 537 -5.84 21.35 -5.75
C LEU A 537 -5.59 21.69 -4.28
N GLN A 538 -6.63 21.93 -3.49
CA GLN A 538 -6.48 22.15 -2.05
C GLN A 538 -5.83 20.95 -1.37
N GLU A 539 -6.29 19.72 -1.68
CA GLU A 539 -5.69 18.50 -1.14
C GLU A 539 -4.20 18.38 -1.49
N ILE A 540 -3.82 18.65 -2.74
CA ILE A 540 -2.42 18.59 -3.18
C ILE A 540 -1.59 19.69 -2.51
N LEU A 541 -2.11 20.90 -2.37
CA LEU A 541 -1.42 22.01 -1.68
C LEU A 541 -1.20 21.68 -0.20
N GLU A 542 -2.19 21.10 0.48
CA GLU A 542 -2.06 20.64 1.86
C GLU A 542 -0.98 19.55 2.01
N LEU A 543 -0.98 18.54 1.11
CA LEU A 543 0.06 17.51 1.09
C LEU A 543 1.44 18.12 0.85
N SER A 544 1.54 19.09 -0.05
CA SER A 544 2.81 19.75 -0.35
C SER A 544 3.39 20.49 0.85
N ALA A 545 2.53 21.13 1.65
CA ALA A 545 2.92 21.82 2.86
C ALA A 545 3.39 20.84 3.94
N ILE A 546 2.65 19.73 4.16
CA ILE A 546 3.02 18.69 5.14
C ILE A 546 4.36 18.04 4.79
N TRP A 547 4.66 17.88 3.51
CA TRP A 547 5.85 17.16 3.04
C TRP A 547 7.04 18.06 2.67
N GLY A 548 6.89 19.39 2.72
CA GLY A 548 7.90 20.31 2.20
C GLY A 548 8.22 20.06 0.72
N CYS A 549 7.20 19.71 -0.07
CA CYS A 549 7.32 19.22 -1.44
C CYS A 549 7.18 20.37 -2.45
N GLY A 550 8.01 20.37 -3.49
CA GLY A 550 7.82 21.22 -4.66
C GLY A 550 6.66 20.72 -5.52
N ILE A 551 5.81 21.62 -6.01
CA ILE A 551 4.73 21.27 -6.93
C ILE A 551 5.15 21.66 -8.35
N LEU A 552 4.86 20.80 -9.33
CA LEU A 552 4.94 21.14 -10.74
C LEU A 552 3.59 20.95 -11.42
N LEU A 553 2.98 22.04 -11.88
CA LEU A 553 1.82 21.99 -12.77
C LEU A 553 2.32 22.10 -14.22
N ASP A 554 2.29 20.98 -14.92
CA ASP A 554 2.72 20.91 -16.32
C ASP A 554 1.58 21.32 -17.27
N GLU A 555 1.88 22.11 -18.29
CA GLU A 555 0.92 22.59 -19.30
C GLU A 555 -0.28 23.36 -18.70
N ALA A 556 0.03 24.30 -17.80
CA ALA A 556 -0.93 25.14 -17.10
C ALA A 556 -1.66 26.17 -18.00
N ASP A 557 -1.56 26.06 -19.33
CA ASP A 557 -2.07 27.02 -20.31
C ASP A 557 -3.56 27.35 -20.07
N ILE A 558 -4.38 26.35 -19.74
CA ILE A 558 -5.83 26.50 -19.49
C ILE A 558 -6.12 27.37 -18.27
N PHE A 559 -5.30 27.25 -17.22
CA PHE A 559 -5.48 28.00 -15.97
C PHE A 559 -4.83 29.38 -16.01
N LEU A 560 -3.88 29.58 -16.90
CA LEU A 560 -3.18 30.85 -17.08
C LEU A 560 -3.88 31.78 -18.08
N GLU A 561 -4.78 31.27 -18.94
CA GLU A 561 -5.38 32.04 -20.02
C GLU A 561 -6.26 33.21 -19.54
N LYS A 562 -6.22 34.34 -20.26
CA LYS A 562 -7.09 35.50 -20.05
C LYS A 562 -8.55 35.11 -19.95
N ARG A 563 -9.24 35.69 -18.98
CA ARG A 563 -10.69 35.55 -18.83
C ARG A 563 -11.42 36.07 -20.06
N SER A 564 -12.36 35.28 -20.57
CA SER A 564 -13.17 35.62 -21.74
C SER A 564 -14.64 35.75 -21.35
N LYS A 565 -15.36 36.75 -21.86
CA LYS A 565 -16.80 36.93 -21.56
C LYS A 565 -17.67 35.73 -21.98
N LYS A 566 -17.17 34.86 -22.87
CA LYS A 566 -17.92 33.72 -23.41
C LYS A 566 -17.72 32.42 -22.62
N ASP A 567 -16.71 32.34 -21.76
CA ASP A 567 -16.33 31.07 -21.10
C ASP A 567 -16.40 31.19 -19.57
N ILE A 568 -17.61 31.03 -19.04
CA ILE A 568 -17.90 31.18 -17.61
C ILE A 568 -17.18 30.10 -16.78
N LEU A 569 -17.18 28.86 -17.26
CA LEU A 569 -16.56 27.73 -16.56
C LEU A 569 -15.05 27.91 -16.44
N ARG A 570 -14.38 28.28 -17.54
CA ARG A 570 -12.94 28.57 -17.51
C ARG A 570 -12.63 29.75 -16.60
N ASN A 571 -13.40 30.83 -16.66
CA ASN A 571 -13.18 31.98 -15.78
C ASN A 571 -13.33 31.61 -14.30
N ALA A 572 -14.28 30.74 -13.96
CA ALA A 572 -14.44 30.22 -12.60
C ALA A 572 -13.21 29.41 -12.18
N MET A 573 -12.72 28.51 -13.03
CA MET A 573 -11.50 27.72 -12.77
C MET A 573 -10.27 28.62 -12.58
N VAL A 574 -10.05 29.61 -13.45
CA VAL A 574 -8.96 30.59 -13.33
C VAL A 574 -9.08 31.38 -12.02
N GLY A 575 -10.30 31.77 -11.63
CA GLY A 575 -10.56 32.48 -10.37
C GLY A 575 -10.23 31.65 -9.13
N ILE A 576 -10.66 30.38 -9.09
CA ILE A 576 -10.34 29.44 -8.00
C ILE A 576 -8.83 29.21 -7.93
N PHE A 577 -8.20 28.98 -9.08
CA PHE A 577 -6.77 28.74 -9.16
C PHE A 577 -5.96 29.91 -8.58
N LEU A 578 -6.24 31.15 -9.01
CA LEU A 578 -5.59 32.36 -8.48
C LEU A 578 -5.77 32.52 -6.97
N ARG A 579 -6.96 32.22 -6.44
CA ARG A 579 -7.23 32.28 -5.00
C ARG A 579 -6.40 31.26 -4.24
N LEU A 580 -6.33 30.01 -4.71
CA LEU A 580 -5.57 28.96 -4.04
C LEU A 580 -4.06 29.19 -4.09
N LEU A 581 -3.56 29.84 -5.14
CA LEU A 581 -2.14 30.24 -5.22
C LEU A 581 -1.75 31.35 -4.24
N GLU A 582 -2.67 32.22 -3.80
CA GLU A 582 -2.36 33.27 -2.81
C GLU A 582 -1.91 32.72 -1.45
N TYR A 583 -2.43 31.53 -1.09
CA TYR A 583 -2.18 30.88 0.20
C TYR A 583 -1.12 29.77 0.10
N HIS A 584 -0.48 29.61 -1.06
CA HIS A 584 0.58 28.64 -1.22
C HIS A 584 1.87 29.15 -0.59
N ASN A 585 2.38 28.42 0.40
CA ASN A 585 3.62 28.74 1.12
C ASN A 585 4.80 27.86 0.69
N GLY A 586 4.73 27.26 -0.51
CA GLY A 586 5.68 26.28 -1.05
C GLY A 586 6.43 26.75 -2.31
N VAL A 587 7.19 25.84 -2.90
CA VAL A 587 7.79 26.02 -4.23
C VAL A 587 6.82 25.47 -5.29
N LEU A 588 6.38 26.32 -6.20
CA LEU A 588 5.48 25.95 -7.29
C LEU A 588 6.09 26.28 -8.65
N PHE A 589 6.18 25.28 -9.52
CA PHE A 589 6.55 25.43 -10.92
C PHE A 589 5.31 25.34 -11.80
N LEU A 590 5.12 26.35 -12.65
CA LEU A 590 4.08 26.39 -13.67
C LEU A 590 4.76 26.36 -15.03
N THR A 591 4.45 25.37 -15.86
CA THR A 591 4.95 25.37 -17.25
C THR A 591 3.86 25.82 -18.22
N THR A 592 4.24 26.62 -19.21
CA THR A 592 3.34 27.05 -20.28
C THR A 592 4.06 27.12 -21.62
N ASN A 593 3.32 26.82 -22.69
CA ASN A 593 3.79 27.01 -24.06
C ASN A 593 3.26 28.32 -24.68
N ARG A 594 2.34 29.04 -23.99
CA ARG A 594 1.54 30.15 -24.56
C ARG A 594 1.57 31.40 -23.69
N LEU A 595 2.68 32.13 -23.70
CA LEU A 595 2.84 33.36 -22.90
C LEU A 595 1.90 34.50 -23.33
N SER A 596 1.55 34.60 -24.62
CA SER A 596 0.79 35.73 -25.18
C SER A 596 -0.63 35.89 -24.63
N CYS A 597 -1.13 34.88 -23.93
CA CYS A 597 -2.52 34.81 -23.49
C CYS A 597 -2.66 34.76 -21.97
N ILE A 598 -1.62 35.06 -21.18
CA ILE A 598 -1.70 34.98 -19.72
C ILE A 598 -2.56 36.11 -19.13
N ASP A 599 -3.40 35.78 -18.14
CA ASP A 599 -4.19 36.73 -17.36
C ASP A 599 -3.26 37.63 -16.53
N GLU A 600 -3.49 38.94 -16.59
CA GLU A 600 -2.65 39.95 -15.93
C GLU A 600 -2.58 39.74 -14.41
N ALA A 601 -3.62 39.15 -13.82
CA ALA A 601 -3.67 38.84 -12.39
C ALA A 601 -2.53 37.91 -11.92
N PHE A 602 -1.96 37.08 -12.80
CA PHE A 602 -0.82 36.22 -12.46
C PHE A 602 0.48 37.01 -12.24
N SER A 603 0.64 38.18 -12.86
CA SER A 603 1.88 38.96 -12.75
C SER A 603 2.19 39.38 -11.31
N SER A 604 1.15 39.55 -10.49
CA SER A 604 1.27 39.89 -9.07
C SER A 604 1.59 38.70 -8.15
N ARG A 605 1.49 37.46 -8.64
CA ARG A 605 1.69 36.22 -7.87
C ARG A 605 2.94 35.44 -8.30
N ILE A 606 3.46 35.69 -9.49
CA ILE A 606 4.66 35.03 -10.00
C ILE A 606 5.91 35.70 -9.41
N SER A 607 6.70 34.94 -8.65
CA SER A 607 7.98 35.40 -8.10
C SER A 607 9.04 35.53 -9.20
N VAL A 608 9.10 34.54 -10.10
CA VAL A 608 10.06 34.52 -11.22
C VAL A 608 9.41 33.98 -12.49
N ALA A 609 9.49 34.75 -13.57
CA ALA A 609 9.16 34.28 -14.92
C ALA A 609 10.45 33.98 -15.71
N LEU A 610 10.65 32.71 -16.07
CA LEU A 610 11.79 32.23 -16.83
C LEU A 610 11.39 31.92 -18.28
N HIS A 611 11.86 32.77 -19.18
CA HIS A 611 11.72 32.55 -20.63
C HIS A 611 12.77 31.57 -21.16
N TYR A 612 12.35 30.53 -21.86
CA TYR A 612 13.21 29.58 -22.56
C TYR A 612 13.19 29.88 -24.06
N ASN A 613 14.33 30.37 -24.56
CA ASN A 613 14.56 30.55 -25.98
C ASN A 613 14.73 29.18 -26.67
N ASN A 614 14.64 29.17 -28.00
CA ASN A 614 15.08 28.03 -28.78
C ASN A 614 16.57 27.74 -28.50
N LEU A 615 16.94 26.46 -28.54
CA LEU A 615 18.31 26.02 -28.30
C LEU A 615 19.22 26.56 -29.41
N ASP A 616 20.28 27.26 -29.04
CA ASP A 616 21.34 27.64 -29.96
C ASP A 616 22.26 26.44 -30.25
N GLU A 617 23.18 26.61 -31.20
CA GLU A 617 24.10 25.54 -31.62
C GLU A 617 24.99 25.06 -30.46
N ASN A 618 25.45 25.98 -29.61
CA ASN A 618 26.25 25.65 -28.43
C ASN A 618 25.45 24.81 -27.41
N ALA A 619 24.20 25.16 -27.15
CA ALA A 619 23.31 24.41 -26.27
C ALA A 619 23.02 23.01 -26.84
N ARG A 620 22.76 22.91 -28.15
CA ARG A 620 22.57 21.60 -28.82
C ARG A 620 23.82 20.75 -28.74
N ARG A 621 25.01 21.33 -28.93
CA ARG A 621 26.30 20.64 -28.76
C ARG A 621 26.45 20.06 -27.36
N GLN A 622 26.15 20.84 -26.32
CA GLN A 622 26.21 20.38 -24.93
C GLN A 622 25.22 19.23 -24.67
N ILE A 623 24.00 19.31 -25.21
CA ILE A 623 22.97 18.28 -25.05
C ILE A 623 23.39 16.98 -25.75
N TRP A 624 23.87 17.06 -27.00
CA TRP A 624 24.41 15.91 -27.73
C TRP A 624 25.58 15.27 -26.97
N GLY A 625 26.55 16.07 -26.53
CA GLY A 625 27.68 15.57 -25.74
C GLY A 625 27.24 14.87 -24.46
N THR A 626 26.27 15.44 -23.74
CA THR A 626 25.74 14.85 -22.49
C THR A 626 25.09 13.48 -22.75
N PHE A 627 24.23 13.36 -23.78
CA PHE A 627 23.56 12.10 -24.06
C PHE A 627 24.49 11.04 -24.67
N LEU A 628 25.43 11.44 -25.51
CA LEU A 628 26.39 10.51 -26.12
C LEU A 628 27.41 10.01 -25.08
N ASN A 629 27.91 10.88 -24.20
CA ASN A 629 28.82 10.48 -23.13
C ASN A 629 28.15 9.51 -22.13
N ALA A 630 26.85 9.69 -21.86
CA ALA A 630 26.10 8.78 -21.00
C ALA A 630 25.82 7.41 -21.63
N THR A 631 25.96 7.25 -22.96
CA THR A 631 25.55 6.04 -23.68
C THR A 631 26.70 5.29 -24.36
N VAL A 632 27.74 6.01 -24.81
CA VAL A 632 28.92 5.45 -25.46
C VAL A 632 30.04 5.34 -24.44
N THR A 633 30.29 4.14 -23.93
CA THR A 633 31.37 3.87 -22.97
C THR A 633 32.73 3.65 -23.62
N ASN A 634 32.78 3.41 -24.94
CA ASN A 634 34.03 3.22 -25.67
C ASN A 634 34.55 4.57 -26.20
N GLU A 635 35.69 5.02 -25.66
CA GLU A 635 36.34 6.28 -26.04
C GLU A 635 36.68 6.35 -27.54
N GLU A 636 37.07 5.24 -28.17
CA GLU A 636 37.38 5.21 -29.60
C GLU A 636 36.14 5.38 -30.48
N ALA A 637 35.00 4.84 -30.04
CA ALA A 637 33.73 5.01 -30.73
C ALA A 637 33.22 6.44 -30.56
N PHE A 638 33.37 7.01 -29.37
CA PHE A 638 32.99 8.39 -29.08
C PHE A 638 33.84 9.41 -29.86
N ALA A 639 35.15 9.20 -29.97
CA ALA A 639 36.05 10.07 -30.73
C ALA A 639 35.74 10.11 -32.23
N LYS A 640 35.07 9.08 -32.77
CA LYS A 640 34.60 9.03 -34.17
C LYS A 640 33.29 9.79 -34.40
N LEU A 641 32.64 10.29 -33.35
CA LEU A 641 31.40 11.04 -33.45
C LEU A 641 31.68 12.54 -33.59
N ASP A 642 31.16 13.14 -34.66
CA ASP A 642 31.26 14.58 -34.91
C ASP A 642 30.09 15.31 -34.27
N ILE A 643 30.28 15.75 -33.02
CA ILE A 643 29.26 16.47 -32.25
C ILE A 643 28.95 17.84 -32.87
N GLU A 644 29.93 18.49 -33.51
CA GLU A 644 29.72 19.79 -34.16
C GLU A 644 28.74 19.64 -35.32
N LYS A 645 28.95 18.61 -36.15
CA LYS A 645 28.03 18.29 -37.23
C LYS A 645 26.63 17.99 -36.71
N LEU A 646 26.49 17.24 -35.61
CA LEU A 646 25.19 16.96 -35.01
C LEU A 646 24.50 18.22 -34.43
N ALA A 647 25.27 19.13 -33.86
CA ALA A 647 24.77 20.39 -33.30
C ALA A 647 24.25 21.35 -34.37
N SER A 648 24.73 21.25 -35.61
CA SER A 648 24.28 22.08 -36.72
C SER A 648 22.79 21.90 -37.06
N TYR A 649 22.18 20.75 -36.76
CA TYR A 649 20.76 20.48 -37.00
C TYR A 649 19.84 21.16 -35.97
N GLU A 650 18.84 21.92 -36.44
CA GLU A 650 17.86 22.63 -35.60
C GLU A 650 16.83 21.68 -34.93
N MET A 651 17.23 21.11 -33.80
CA MET A 651 16.43 20.15 -33.02
C MET A 651 16.26 20.60 -31.57
N ASN A 652 15.11 20.28 -30.97
CA ASN A 652 14.90 20.47 -29.53
C ASN A 652 15.50 19.29 -28.72
N GLY A 653 15.63 19.45 -27.40
CA GLY A 653 16.26 18.43 -26.56
C GLY A 653 15.52 17.08 -26.55
N ARG A 654 14.18 17.10 -26.70
CA ARG A 654 13.37 15.88 -26.81
C ARG A 654 13.67 15.12 -28.10
N GLN A 655 13.79 15.84 -29.22
CA GLN A 655 14.15 15.26 -30.52
C GLN A 655 15.56 14.66 -30.49
N ILE A 656 16.53 15.39 -29.95
CA ILE A 656 17.91 14.89 -29.80
C ILE A 656 17.93 13.58 -28.98
N ARG A 657 17.24 13.56 -27.84
CA ARG A 657 17.12 12.34 -27.01
C ARG A 657 16.49 11.18 -27.77
N SER A 658 15.44 11.43 -28.55
CA SER A 658 14.80 10.41 -29.38
C SER A 658 15.74 9.86 -30.45
N CYS A 659 16.48 10.73 -31.16
CA CYS A 659 17.48 10.30 -32.14
C CYS A 659 18.53 9.38 -31.51
N VAL A 660 19.17 9.81 -30.41
CA VAL A 660 20.17 8.99 -29.70
C VAL A 660 19.61 7.61 -29.33
N ARG A 661 18.38 7.56 -28.76
CA ARG A 661 17.76 6.28 -28.38
C ARG A 661 17.49 5.37 -29.57
N LEU A 662 17.00 5.93 -30.69
CA LEU A 662 16.73 5.17 -31.90
C LEU A 662 18.03 4.66 -32.56
N SER A 663 19.08 5.50 -32.58
CA SER A 663 20.38 5.10 -33.13
C SER A 663 21.02 3.97 -32.31
N ILE A 664 20.87 3.99 -30.98
CA ILE A 664 21.33 2.90 -30.11
C ILE A 664 20.54 1.62 -30.38
N ALA A 665 19.21 1.72 -30.53
CA ALA A 665 18.38 0.56 -30.84
C ALA A 665 18.79 -0.07 -32.18
N ARG A 666 19.06 0.75 -33.20
CA ARG A 666 19.53 0.31 -34.51
C ARG A 666 20.92 -0.33 -34.44
N ALA A 667 21.88 0.33 -33.79
CA ALA A 667 23.23 -0.21 -33.59
C ALA A 667 23.22 -1.60 -32.92
N ARG A 668 22.31 -1.83 -31.97
CA ARG A 668 22.13 -3.14 -31.32
C ARG A 668 21.61 -4.21 -32.28
N ILE A 669 20.69 -3.87 -33.18
CA ILE A 669 20.20 -4.79 -34.21
C ILE A 669 21.33 -5.13 -35.19
N ASP A 670 22.12 -4.13 -35.56
CA ASP A 670 23.24 -4.26 -36.49
C ASP A 670 24.50 -4.89 -35.84
N ASN A 671 24.42 -5.27 -34.55
CA ASN A 671 25.54 -5.79 -33.72
C ASN A 671 26.83 -4.99 -33.86
N SER A 672 26.72 -3.67 -34.01
CA SER A 672 27.84 -2.77 -34.24
C SER A 672 27.86 -1.64 -33.21
N PRO A 673 29.02 -1.00 -32.95
CA PRO A 673 29.06 0.18 -32.10
C PRO A 673 28.25 1.32 -32.72
N LEU A 674 27.83 2.29 -31.90
CA LEU A 674 27.13 3.48 -32.39
C LEU A 674 28.02 4.24 -33.39
N THR A 675 27.58 4.35 -34.63
CA THR A 675 28.29 5.08 -35.69
C THR A 675 27.58 6.40 -36.03
N MET A 676 28.30 7.28 -36.73
CA MET A 676 27.72 8.51 -37.27
C MET A 676 26.57 8.25 -38.25
N GLU A 677 26.61 7.15 -38.99
CA GLU A 677 25.54 6.77 -39.92
C GLU A 677 24.21 6.51 -39.19
N HIS A 678 24.25 5.74 -38.10
CA HIS A 678 23.05 5.50 -37.27
C HIS A 678 22.44 6.80 -36.73
N LEU A 679 23.27 7.80 -36.39
CA LEU A 679 22.81 9.10 -35.90
C LEU A 679 22.21 9.93 -37.02
N LEU A 680 22.91 10.08 -38.15
CA LEU A 680 22.44 10.86 -39.29
C LEU A 680 21.12 10.32 -39.83
N ASP A 681 20.97 9.01 -39.98
CA ASP A 681 19.74 8.39 -40.45
C ASP A 681 18.54 8.74 -39.57
N THR A 682 18.69 8.66 -38.24
CA THR A 682 17.60 9.01 -37.32
C THR A 682 17.29 10.50 -37.28
N ILE A 683 18.29 11.35 -37.54
CA ILE A 683 18.10 12.79 -37.69
C ILE A 683 17.31 13.06 -38.97
N HIS A 684 17.68 12.44 -40.09
CA HIS A 684 16.96 12.57 -41.36
C HIS A 684 15.49 12.15 -41.20
N LEU A 685 15.23 10.99 -40.59
CA LEU A 685 13.85 10.55 -40.28
C LEU A 685 13.08 11.58 -39.43
N SER A 686 13.73 12.18 -38.44
CA SER A 686 13.11 13.18 -37.56
C SER A 686 12.84 14.51 -38.26
N VAL A 687 13.72 14.92 -39.18
CA VAL A 687 13.58 16.12 -40.01
C VAL A 687 12.49 15.91 -41.06
N ASP A 688 12.48 14.78 -41.75
CA ASP A 688 11.46 14.40 -42.74
C ASP A 688 10.06 14.43 -42.12
N PHE A 689 9.90 13.80 -40.95
CA PHE A 689 8.65 13.82 -40.20
C PHE A 689 8.18 15.26 -39.88
N LYS A 690 9.10 16.16 -39.50
CA LYS A 690 8.79 17.57 -39.24
C LYS A 690 8.32 18.27 -40.52
N THR A 691 8.95 18.01 -41.66
CA THR A 691 8.54 18.61 -42.94
C THR A 691 7.15 18.16 -43.38
N GLN A 692 6.76 16.92 -43.10
CA GLN A 692 5.42 16.39 -43.38
C GLN A 692 4.32 17.05 -42.51
N PHE A 693 4.66 17.48 -41.30
CA PHE A 693 3.72 18.09 -40.34
C PHE A 693 3.67 19.62 -40.39
N SER A 694 4.52 20.29 -41.18
CA SER A 694 4.56 21.76 -41.25
C SER A 694 3.69 22.28 -42.39
N ASP A 695 2.98 23.40 -42.18
CA ASP A 695 2.32 24.16 -43.28
C ASP A 695 3.27 24.39 -44.47
N GLU A 696 2.75 24.42 -45.71
CA GLU A 696 3.52 24.59 -46.96
C GLU A 696 4.55 25.75 -46.92
N LYS A 697 4.27 26.82 -46.17
CA LYS A 697 5.18 27.97 -45.99
C LYS A 697 6.42 27.64 -45.15
N THR A 698 6.29 26.76 -44.17
CA THR A 698 7.38 26.32 -43.29
C THR A 698 8.20 25.22 -43.99
N ALA A 699 7.53 24.32 -44.71
CA ALA A 699 8.19 23.33 -45.58
C ALA A 699 9.09 24.00 -46.65
N ARG A 700 8.68 25.15 -47.21
CA ARG A 700 9.52 25.96 -48.12
C ARG A 700 10.77 26.56 -47.46
N LYS A 701 10.73 26.92 -46.16
CA LYS A 701 11.92 27.40 -45.43
C LYS A 701 12.91 26.27 -45.14
N VAL A 702 12.41 25.10 -44.74
CA VAL A 702 13.26 23.91 -44.49
C VAL A 702 13.92 23.43 -45.78
N ARG A 703 13.17 23.32 -46.89
CA ARG A 703 13.72 23.02 -48.22
C ARG A 703 14.75 24.05 -48.71
N LYS A 704 14.65 25.31 -48.26
CA LYS A 704 15.63 26.37 -48.57
C LYS A 704 16.92 26.21 -47.74
N GLN A 705 16.81 25.77 -46.50
CA GLN A 705 17.96 25.38 -45.65
C GLN A 705 18.66 24.14 -46.21
N GLU A 706 17.92 23.11 -46.66
CA GLU A 706 18.49 21.93 -47.32
C GLU A 706 19.29 22.30 -48.57
N ARG A 707 18.75 23.19 -49.42
CA ARG A 707 19.46 23.68 -50.62
C ARG A 707 20.71 24.49 -50.32
N LEU A 708 20.77 25.18 -49.18
CA LEU A 708 21.95 25.94 -48.75
C LEU A 708 23.05 25.01 -48.19
N GLN A 709 22.69 23.86 -47.63
CA GLN A 709 23.63 22.88 -47.08
C GLN A 709 24.08 21.82 -48.10
N HIS A 710 23.25 21.50 -49.11
CA HIS A 710 23.56 20.51 -50.16
C HIS A 710 24.39 21.03 -51.33
N ASN A 711 24.88 22.28 -51.31
CA ASN A 711 25.66 22.84 -52.42
C ASN A 711 27.15 22.41 -52.43
N VAL A 712 27.49 21.31 -51.76
CA VAL A 712 28.77 20.62 -51.91
C VAL A 712 28.51 19.19 -52.39
N LYS A 713 28.47 19.06 -53.71
CA LYS A 713 28.60 17.84 -54.56
C LYS A 713 27.62 16.69 -54.29
N VAL A 714 26.88 16.29 -55.34
CA VAL A 714 27.12 15.04 -56.10
C VAL A 714 26.22 15.08 -57.36
N LYS A 715 26.83 14.82 -58.53
CA LYS A 715 26.14 14.53 -59.80
C LYS A 715 25.38 13.21 -59.63
N LEU A 716 24.07 13.21 -59.81
CA LEU A 716 23.28 11.98 -59.99
C LEU A 716 23.49 11.43 -61.41
N PRO A 717 23.62 10.11 -61.61
CA PRO A 717 23.54 9.50 -62.94
C PRO A 717 22.08 9.44 -63.43
N GLU A 718 21.89 9.56 -64.75
CA GLU A 718 20.60 9.54 -65.43
C GLU A 718 19.82 8.22 -65.23
N PRO A 719 18.48 8.25 -65.20
CA PRO A 719 17.68 7.04 -65.03
C PRO A 719 17.62 6.21 -66.32
N LEU A 720 17.82 4.90 -66.15
CA LEU A 720 17.59 3.88 -67.18
C LEU A 720 16.12 3.87 -67.61
N VAL A 721 15.90 4.10 -68.90
CA VAL A 721 14.63 4.00 -69.61
C VAL A 721 14.17 2.54 -69.63
N THR A 722 12.99 2.26 -69.11
CA THR A 722 12.29 0.99 -69.26
C THR A 722 11.67 0.89 -70.65
N ALA A 723 12.18 -0.02 -71.50
CA ALA A 723 11.38 -0.73 -72.49
C ALA A 723 10.43 -1.65 -71.70
N GLY A 724 9.11 -1.69 -71.91
CA GLY A 724 8.38 -1.82 -73.16
C GLY A 724 7.76 -3.22 -73.14
N TYR A 725 6.44 -3.32 -72.97
CA TYR A 725 5.63 -4.47 -73.40
C TYR A 725 4.17 -4.03 -73.53
N GLU A 726 3.70 -4.00 -74.78
CA GLU A 726 2.31 -3.96 -75.22
C GLU A 726 1.67 -5.35 -75.05
N ASP A 727 0.48 -5.41 -74.43
CA ASP A 727 -0.81 -5.82 -75.04
C ASP A 727 -1.89 -5.98 -73.95
#